data_AF-A0A1Y1RD75-F1
#
_entry.id   AF-A0A1Y1RD75-F1
#
_cell.length_a   1.000
_cell.length_b   1.000
_cell.length_c   1.000
_cell.angle_alpha   90.00
_cell.angle_beta   90.00
_cell.angle_gamma   90.00
#
_symmetry.space_group_name_H-M   'P 1'
#
loop_
_entity.id
_entity.type
_entity.pdbx_description
1 polymer ?
#
loop_
_entity_poly.entity_id
_entity_poly.type
_entity_poly.pdbx_seq_one_letter_code
_entity_poly.pdbx_strand_id
1 'polypeptide(L)'
;MGIETEYADRHILAELAESVTPADVAGLLAQNNIQIIEDFDRLNIGLLEVSKGDDLLQMIDFLNQNQLFRYAEPNFVLRTDFHPNDPYYTGFMPSPDDYEHQWGLHHPNEVIPPGGIVDADIDAPEAWDYETGNSDVLIAVLDTGISMDADGTLNHPDLDNTGRIFLGPDLSPDDGDEIPRDITGHGTHVTGIIAAETHNVSSPEGIAGICWDCSILAIQVFHPAGYAYIDDIKDGIYAAIDADAQIINMSGGISIPPTVLERAVHYADSLGIFQSYSAGNQGETMQYVHFPARFAHERWFLFGYDGTVGYSGVTSVGATQHTDERASYSSYSEPNVFHITVTAPGGNTLGQSNDPTNIFSTLPSTLSEIYGYHGGTSMAAPHVSGLAGLLLSRNPQYSASDIRHVIERTAEDVNSETLPGRDNELGYGRINAYHALTRCGNLAIDTEWTGEFTTCGDVIVPDGVTLTIADNAIIYLWPSSKILVEPGGHLEIGAAEIIAQDASNKIEVHNASITSTDATFSIAPQNVNMYWSGFGIKTSQATFTRCNIRQTNRIIFTGNSNVLIEDNTNITNCPGGINCQNSSIVVRNSVIRDADYGIKILRSSTYRIEGNSIAVDNIGIDVSLSWDGEYEIIDNHIFGANTGVRIYDSWSILGENSPGNCCSNTIEDNGVGLVVLNHSSVTLTGNLIQNSKAEEIQFDHSSKLDMDWRINQIIDDEYPNPTDLYLATCLDHPIVTNGPHKMRKNYWGESYGQERFSPYGYAAFDIFPIWDDPPPLAGLDALYQNAGQAVTDENYATAETLYRQIVSEYPESEEAKASLLHLFHIEKIVDQDFPDLREYYQTQPNRGYDEQMEKTTNHAVTLCHIAETNYVEAVSLLEDIVQNPPSLKDSVFAVIDIGHVYFIMEGDSTAVPQSVVGSMPELRPVSFQAYQERKEELLSMIRVGYSIGLQSPSDDRNAALDLSEYRLEQNYPNPFNPVTVIRYTLAESGEATLQVYNSAGQLVRTLSSG
;
A
#
# COMPACT_ATOMS: atom_id res chain seq x y z
N MET A 1 -40.67 13.40 6.72
CA MET A 1 -41.13 12.17 6.03
C MET A 1 -40.20 11.93 4.86
N GLY A 2 -39.06 11.32 5.15
CA GLY A 2 -38.07 10.89 4.16
C GLY A 2 -37.51 9.56 4.65
N ILE A 3 -38.34 8.51 4.61
CA ILE A 3 -37.78 7.17 4.53
C ILE A 3 -37.17 7.14 3.13
N GLU A 4 -35.84 7.04 3.01
CA GLU A 4 -35.24 6.73 1.73
C GLU A 4 -35.80 5.38 1.29
N THR A 5 -36.73 5.39 0.33
CA THR A 5 -37.38 4.18 -0.19
C THR A 5 -36.32 3.35 -0.91
N GLU A 6 -35.75 2.35 -0.22
CA GLU A 6 -34.81 1.37 -0.76
C GLU A 6 -35.55 0.38 -1.69
N TYR A 7 -34.96 0.04 -2.83
CA TYR A 7 -35.50 -0.92 -3.80
C TYR A 7 -34.38 -1.76 -4.39
N ALA A 8 -34.68 -2.97 -4.88
CA ALA A 8 -33.69 -3.82 -5.52
C ALA A 8 -33.24 -3.22 -6.87
N ASP A 9 -31.95 -2.89 -6.98
CA ASP A 9 -31.33 -2.10 -8.06
C ASP A 9 -31.57 -2.60 -9.49
N ARG A 10 -31.98 -3.86 -9.64
CA ARG A 10 -32.14 -4.52 -10.94
C ARG A 10 -33.52 -5.11 -11.16
N HIS A 11 -34.44 -4.96 -10.19
CA HIS A 11 -35.73 -5.63 -10.23
C HIS A 11 -36.87 -4.63 -10.42
N ILE A 12 -37.69 -4.90 -11.43
CA ILE A 12 -38.90 -4.15 -11.75
C ILE A 12 -40.10 -5.07 -11.52
N LEU A 13 -41.08 -4.60 -10.76
CA LEU A 13 -42.41 -5.19 -10.76
C LEU A 13 -43.23 -4.50 -11.84
N ALA A 14 -43.78 -5.27 -12.77
CA ALA A 14 -44.57 -4.72 -13.89
C ALA A 14 -45.91 -5.44 -14.04
N GLU A 15 -47.00 -4.68 -14.16
CA GLU A 15 -48.33 -5.19 -14.46
C GLU A 15 -48.62 -5.03 -15.97
N LEU A 16 -49.08 -6.08 -16.65
CA LEU A 16 -49.54 -6.00 -18.03
C LEU A 16 -50.93 -5.34 -18.15
N ALA A 17 -51.14 -4.57 -19.22
CA ALA A 17 -52.45 -3.97 -19.51
C ALA A 17 -53.53 -5.05 -19.74
N GLU A 18 -54.80 -4.73 -19.43
CA GLU A 18 -55.92 -5.65 -19.63
C GLU A 18 -55.97 -6.15 -21.09
N SER A 19 -55.86 -7.47 -21.29
CA SER A 19 -55.77 -8.21 -22.56
C SER A 19 -54.38 -8.44 -23.18
N VAL A 20 -53.31 -7.97 -22.55
CA VAL A 20 -51.92 -8.28 -22.94
C VAL A 20 -51.45 -9.57 -22.27
N THR A 21 -50.72 -10.41 -23.00
CA THR A 21 -50.15 -11.67 -22.51
C THR A 21 -48.62 -11.59 -22.43
N PRO A 22 -47.95 -12.45 -21.63
CA PRO A 22 -46.48 -12.50 -21.58
C PRO A 22 -45.82 -12.67 -22.96
N ALA A 23 -46.49 -13.38 -23.88
CA ALA A 23 -46.03 -13.56 -25.26
C ALA A 23 -46.01 -12.25 -26.07
N ASP A 24 -46.90 -11.30 -25.76
CA ASP A 24 -46.99 -10.02 -26.45
C ASP A 24 -45.86 -9.07 -26.06
N VAL A 25 -45.32 -9.19 -24.84
CA VAL A 25 -44.21 -8.36 -24.34
C VAL A 25 -42.83 -8.99 -24.51
N ALA A 26 -42.75 -10.32 -24.69
CA ALA A 26 -41.48 -11.05 -24.75
C ALA A 26 -40.49 -10.47 -25.78
N GLY A 27 -40.97 -10.05 -26.96
CA GLY A 27 -40.13 -9.45 -27.99
C GLY A 27 -39.60 -8.05 -27.62
N LEU A 28 -40.41 -7.26 -26.92
CA LEU A 28 -40.03 -5.93 -26.45
C LEU A 28 -38.99 -6.02 -25.32
N LEU A 29 -39.25 -6.89 -24.34
CA LEU A 29 -38.35 -7.10 -23.20
C LEU A 29 -36.98 -7.61 -23.68
N ALA A 30 -36.97 -8.59 -24.58
CA ALA A 30 -35.73 -9.12 -25.16
C ALA A 30 -34.94 -8.09 -26.00
N GLN A 31 -35.61 -7.16 -26.68
CA GLN A 31 -34.93 -6.09 -27.44
C GLN A 31 -34.25 -5.05 -26.55
N ASN A 32 -34.69 -4.92 -25.29
CA ASN A 32 -34.18 -3.95 -24.32
C ASN A 32 -33.40 -4.64 -23.19
N ASN A 33 -32.95 -5.89 -23.40
CA ASN A 33 -32.18 -6.69 -22.44
C ASN A 33 -32.85 -6.85 -21.06
N ILE A 34 -34.19 -6.87 -21.01
CA ILE A 34 -34.97 -7.12 -19.81
C ILE A 34 -35.38 -8.59 -19.77
N GLN A 35 -35.04 -9.29 -18.71
CA GLN A 35 -35.40 -10.70 -18.50
C GLN A 35 -36.63 -10.82 -17.61
N ILE A 36 -37.47 -11.82 -17.87
CA ILE A 36 -38.57 -12.20 -16.97
C ILE A 36 -37.99 -13.21 -15.98
N ILE A 37 -37.93 -12.84 -14.70
CA ILE A 37 -37.44 -13.70 -13.61
C ILE A 37 -38.58 -14.48 -12.98
N GLU A 38 -39.71 -13.81 -12.76
CA GLU A 38 -40.96 -14.46 -12.39
C GLU A 38 -42.03 -14.11 -13.43
N ASP A 39 -42.65 -15.15 -14.00
CA ASP A 39 -43.67 -15.00 -15.03
C ASP A 39 -44.91 -14.27 -14.47
N PHE A 40 -45.65 -13.61 -15.35
CA PHE A 40 -46.78 -12.78 -14.94
C PHE A 40 -47.88 -13.63 -14.31
N ASP A 41 -48.25 -13.26 -13.09
CA ASP A 41 -49.12 -14.05 -12.23
C ASP A 41 -50.61 -13.85 -12.54
N ARG A 42 -51.50 -14.26 -11.61
CA ARG A 42 -52.96 -14.10 -11.78
C ARG A 42 -53.44 -12.64 -11.73
N LEU A 43 -52.59 -11.74 -11.23
CA LEU A 43 -52.81 -10.30 -11.24
C LEU A 43 -52.15 -9.65 -12.47
N ASN A 44 -51.59 -10.45 -13.38
CA ASN A 44 -50.76 -10.00 -14.49
C ASN A 44 -49.51 -9.22 -14.04
N ILE A 45 -48.97 -9.51 -12.85
CA ILE A 45 -47.75 -8.89 -12.34
C ILE A 45 -46.60 -9.88 -12.51
N GLY A 46 -45.50 -9.43 -13.13
CA GLY A 46 -44.28 -10.21 -13.32
C GLY A 46 -43.08 -9.50 -12.70
N LEU A 47 -42.08 -10.28 -12.30
CA LEU A 47 -40.78 -9.77 -11.86
C LEU A 47 -39.84 -9.74 -13.06
N LEU A 48 -39.37 -8.54 -13.40
CA LEU A 48 -38.45 -8.31 -14.49
C LEU A 48 -37.08 -7.93 -13.94
N GLU A 49 -36.01 -8.38 -14.59
CA GLU A 49 -34.64 -8.02 -14.26
C GLU A 49 -33.99 -7.28 -15.44
N VAL A 50 -33.37 -6.13 -15.15
CA VAL A 50 -32.56 -5.38 -16.11
C VAL A 50 -31.10 -5.85 -16.08
N SER A 51 -30.37 -5.64 -17.18
CA SER A 51 -28.97 -6.06 -17.24
C SER A 51 -28.10 -5.20 -16.30
N LYS A 52 -27.01 -5.78 -15.78
CA LYS A 52 -26.06 -5.09 -14.89
C LYS A 52 -25.54 -3.83 -15.60
N GLY A 53 -25.76 -2.64 -15.03
CA GLY A 53 -25.35 -1.34 -15.58
C GLY A 53 -26.44 -0.55 -16.32
N ASP A 54 -27.63 -1.11 -16.53
CA ASP A 54 -28.77 -0.36 -17.08
C ASP A 54 -29.44 0.51 -16.01
N ASP A 55 -29.87 1.73 -16.38
CA ASP A 55 -30.61 2.63 -15.48
C ASP A 55 -32.03 2.10 -15.23
N LEU A 56 -32.26 1.62 -14.01
CA LEU A 56 -33.54 1.03 -13.58
C LEU A 56 -34.70 2.01 -13.74
N LEU A 57 -34.52 3.27 -13.35
CA LEU A 57 -35.58 4.29 -13.40
C LEU A 57 -35.92 4.65 -14.83
N GLN A 58 -34.92 4.76 -15.71
CA GLN A 58 -35.14 4.98 -17.13
C GLN A 58 -35.89 3.81 -17.78
N MET A 59 -35.59 2.58 -17.37
CA MET A 59 -36.29 1.39 -17.88
C MET A 59 -37.73 1.31 -17.36
N ILE A 60 -37.96 1.67 -16.11
CA ILE A 60 -39.30 1.81 -15.52
C ILE A 60 -40.10 2.86 -16.30
N ASP A 61 -39.52 4.03 -16.58
CA ASP A 61 -40.17 5.08 -17.37
C ASP A 61 -40.49 4.59 -18.80
N PHE A 62 -39.58 3.84 -19.42
CA PHE A 62 -39.81 3.24 -20.74
C PHE A 62 -40.99 2.26 -20.73
N LEU A 63 -41.05 1.37 -19.74
CA LEU A 63 -42.15 0.42 -19.59
C LEU A 63 -43.47 1.14 -19.30
N ASN A 64 -43.46 2.15 -18.44
CA ASN A 64 -44.63 2.98 -18.12
C ASN A 64 -45.17 3.80 -19.31
N GLN A 65 -44.31 4.15 -20.27
CA GLN A 65 -44.72 4.82 -21.51
C GLN A 65 -45.27 3.86 -22.57
N ASN A 66 -45.10 2.54 -22.38
CA ASN A 66 -45.54 1.54 -23.31
C ASN A 66 -46.95 1.03 -22.98
N GLN A 67 -47.88 1.07 -23.95
CA GLN A 67 -49.28 0.67 -23.76
C GLN A 67 -49.48 -0.80 -23.40
N LEU A 68 -48.43 -1.62 -23.46
CA LEU A 68 -48.47 -3.01 -23.05
C LEU A 68 -48.43 -3.19 -21.53
N PHE A 69 -47.94 -2.19 -20.79
CA PHE A 69 -47.87 -2.21 -19.33
C PHE A 69 -48.89 -1.23 -18.74
N ARG A 70 -49.55 -1.65 -17.66
CA ARG A 70 -50.40 -0.78 -16.85
C ARG A 70 -49.55 0.08 -15.93
N TYR A 71 -48.52 -0.51 -15.35
CA TYR A 71 -47.45 0.17 -14.63
C TYR A 71 -46.20 -0.71 -14.58
N ALA A 72 -45.08 -0.07 -14.31
CA ALA A 72 -43.82 -0.64 -13.86
C ALA A 72 -43.32 0.20 -12.68
N GLU A 73 -42.78 -0.45 -11.66
CA GLU A 73 -42.22 0.20 -10.48
C GLU A 73 -41.02 -0.58 -9.92
N PRO A 74 -40.16 0.05 -9.11
CA PRO A 74 -39.08 -0.67 -8.44
C PRO A 74 -39.63 -1.77 -7.54
N ASN A 75 -38.90 -2.88 -7.40
CA ASN A 75 -39.19 -3.86 -6.37
C ASN A 75 -38.68 -3.34 -5.01
N PHE A 76 -39.55 -2.62 -4.30
CA PHE A 76 -39.21 -2.00 -3.01
C PHE A 76 -38.86 -3.03 -1.94
N VAL A 77 -37.84 -2.72 -1.15
CA VAL A 77 -37.45 -3.51 0.02
C VAL A 77 -38.44 -3.18 1.14
N LEU A 78 -39.20 -4.19 1.57
CA LEU A 78 -40.01 -4.10 2.78
C LEU A 78 -39.22 -4.71 3.94
N ARG A 79 -38.77 -3.88 4.87
CA ARG A 79 -38.18 -4.35 6.14
C ARG A 79 -39.27 -4.48 7.21
N THR A 80 -39.02 -5.32 8.20
CA THR A 80 -39.84 -5.39 9.41
C THR A 80 -39.31 -4.36 10.39
N ASP A 81 -40.07 -3.30 10.67
CA ASP A 81 -39.67 -2.29 11.66
C ASP A 81 -39.49 -2.92 13.05
N PHE A 82 -38.26 -3.03 13.56
CA PHE A 82 -38.00 -3.54 14.90
C PHE A 82 -38.03 -2.39 15.92
N HIS A 83 -39.24 -1.99 16.34
CA HIS A 83 -39.41 -0.97 17.37
C HIS A 83 -39.55 -1.60 18.78
N PRO A 84 -38.87 -1.06 19.81
CA PRO A 84 -39.18 -1.35 21.20
C PRO A 84 -40.67 -1.17 21.50
N ASN A 85 -41.26 -2.07 22.29
CA ASN A 85 -42.67 -2.02 22.67
C ASN A 85 -42.90 -1.53 24.10
N ASP A 86 -41.82 -1.10 24.75
CA ASP A 86 -41.78 -0.67 26.13
C ASP A 86 -42.58 0.64 26.31
N PRO A 87 -43.42 0.77 27.35
CA PRO A 87 -44.37 1.89 27.46
C PRO A 87 -43.75 3.29 27.50
N TYR A 88 -42.58 3.48 28.12
CA TYR A 88 -41.91 4.79 28.15
C TYR A 88 -41.10 5.10 26.91
N TYR A 89 -40.70 4.07 26.16
CA TYR A 89 -40.11 4.25 24.83
C TYR A 89 -41.17 4.66 23.81
N THR A 90 -42.30 3.94 23.77
CA THR A 90 -43.38 4.13 22.77
C THR A 90 -44.35 5.28 23.05
N GLY A 91 -44.31 5.87 24.25
CA GLY A 91 -45.23 6.94 24.68
C GLY A 91 -46.67 6.47 24.94
N PHE A 92 -46.92 5.16 25.08
CA PHE A 92 -48.25 4.58 25.24
C PHE A 92 -48.63 4.36 26.73
N MET A 93 -48.55 5.39 27.57
CA MET A 93 -49.05 5.35 28.96
C MET A 93 -50.32 6.19 29.10
N PRO A 94 -51.46 5.68 29.62
CA PRO A 94 -52.68 6.47 29.80
C PRO A 94 -52.52 7.55 30.90
N SER A 95 -51.81 8.62 30.59
CA SER A 95 -51.42 9.75 31.44
C SER A 95 -51.42 11.03 30.61
N PRO A 96 -51.63 12.23 31.18
CA PRO A 96 -51.52 13.50 30.45
C PRO A 96 -50.14 13.79 29.79
N ASP A 97 -49.15 12.92 30.00
CA ASP A 97 -47.78 12.96 29.46
C ASP A 97 -47.53 11.85 28.40
N ASP A 98 -48.48 11.64 27.46
CA ASP A 98 -48.41 10.68 26.33
C ASP A 98 -47.29 11.06 25.32
N TYR A 99 -46.01 10.83 25.64
CA TYR A 99 -44.90 11.08 24.70
C TYR A 99 -43.70 10.13 24.88
N GLU A 100 -42.89 9.94 23.83
CA GLU A 100 -41.66 9.13 23.87
C GLU A 100 -40.65 9.79 24.84
N HIS A 101 -40.26 9.10 25.91
CA HIS A 101 -39.42 9.68 26.96
C HIS A 101 -37.92 9.62 26.64
N GLN A 102 -37.50 8.73 25.73
CA GLN A 102 -36.10 8.44 25.39
C GLN A 102 -35.65 9.14 24.10
N TRP A 103 -35.81 10.46 24.03
CA TRP A 103 -35.45 11.25 22.84
C TRP A 103 -34.00 11.03 22.39
N GLY A 104 -33.06 10.77 23.31
CA GLY A 104 -31.66 10.51 22.98
C GLY A 104 -31.43 9.24 22.17
N LEU A 105 -32.43 8.35 22.07
CA LEU A 105 -32.40 7.16 21.23
C LEU A 105 -33.15 7.37 19.91
N HIS A 106 -34.22 8.16 19.93
CA HIS A 106 -35.10 8.40 18.80
C HIS A 106 -35.89 9.71 19.00
N HIS A 107 -35.78 10.64 18.06
CA HIS A 107 -36.38 11.97 18.13
C HIS A 107 -37.06 12.36 16.80
N PRO A 108 -38.18 11.71 16.46
CA PRO A 108 -38.79 11.77 15.13
C PRO A 108 -39.60 13.05 14.86
N ASN A 109 -39.85 13.89 15.86
CA ASN A 109 -40.69 15.08 15.73
C ASN A 109 -40.29 16.24 16.66
N GLU A 110 -40.51 17.47 16.20
CA GLU A 110 -40.14 18.74 16.89
C GLU A 110 -40.88 19.00 18.23
N VAL A 111 -41.82 18.15 18.61
CA VAL A 111 -42.76 18.43 19.71
C VAL A 111 -42.24 17.89 21.04
N ILE A 112 -41.44 16.83 21.02
CA ILE A 112 -41.08 16.06 22.21
C ILE A 112 -39.57 15.75 22.20
N PRO A 113 -38.77 16.32 23.11
CA PRO A 113 -39.15 17.32 24.11
C PRO A 113 -39.33 18.71 23.47
N PRO A 114 -40.16 19.60 24.07
CA PRO A 114 -40.53 20.87 23.44
C PRO A 114 -39.32 21.74 23.08
N GLY A 115 -39.20 22.09 21.80
CA GLY A 115 -38.13 22.96 21.29
C GLY A 115 -36.90 22.22 20.77
N GLY A 116 -36.95 20.89 20.68
CA GLY A 116 -35.90 20.07 20.11
C GLY A 116 -35.81 20.13 18.58
N ILE A 117 -34.67 19.70 18.05
CA ILE A 117 -34.42 19.54 16.61
C ILE A 117 -34.72 18.09 16.24
N VAL A 118 -35.51 17.86 15.19
CA VAL A 118 -35.73 16.50 14.64
C VAL A 118 -34.40 15.86 14.33
N ASP A 119 -34.25 14.56 14.61
CA ASP A 119 -33.03 13.80 14.35
C ASP A 119 -31.89 14.10 15.35
N ALA A 120 -32.18 14.87 16.42
CA ALA A 120 -31.24 15.16 17.50
C ALA A 120 -31.04 13.96 18.46
N ASP A 121 -30.67 12.78 17.97
CA ASP A 121 -30.61 11.53 18.73
C ASP A 121 -29.37 10.66 18.39
N ILE A 122 -29.43 9.33 18.35
CA ILE A 122 -28.28 8.49 17.95
C ILE A 122 -28.64 7.47 16.87
N ASP A 123 -29.83 7.55 16.27
CA ASP A 123 -30.38 6.60 15.32
C ASP A 123 -30.38 5.16 15.87
N ALA A 124 -30.80 4.98 17.12
CA ALA A 124 -30.84 3.66 17.75
C ALA A 124 -31.83 2.70 17.05
N PRO A 125 -33.05 3.13 16.65
CA PRO A 125 -34.00 2.25 15.95
C PRO A 125 -33.44 1.68 14.65
N GLU A 126 -32.81 2.53 13.85
CA GLU A 126 -32.19 2.18 12.59
C GLU A 126 -30.97 1.26 12.83
N ALA A 127 -30.23 1.45 13.92
CA ALA A 127 -29.14 0.58 14.33
C ALA A 127 -29.62 -0.82 14.75
N TRP A 128 -30.73 -0.92 15.48
CA TRP A 128 -31.27 -2.18 16.00
C TRP A 128 -31.81 -3.12 14.93
N ASP A 129 -32.10 -2.61 13.73
CA ASP A 129 -32.36 -3.46 12.56
C ASP A 129 -31.13 -4.30 12.14
N TYR A 130 -29.93 -3.95 12.61
CA TYR A 130 -28.66 -4.60 12.25
C TYR A 130 -28.02 -5.38 13.40
N GLU A 131 -28.08 -4.85 14.61
CA GLU A 131 -27.48 -5.45 15.80
C GLU A 131 -28.16 -4.89 17.05
N THR A 132 -28.43 -5.77 18.02
CA THR A 132 -29.08 -5.42 19.27
C THR A 132 -28.24 -5.74 20.51
N GLY A 133 -27.12 -6.43 20.29
CA GLY A 133 -26.19 -6.82 21.33
C GLY A 133 -26.02 -8.33 21.40
N ASN A 134 -24.99 -8.74 22.14
CA ASN A 134 -24.71 -10.13 22.42
C ASN A 134 -24.30 -10.26 23.88
N SER A 135 -24.86 -11.26 24.59
CA SER A 135 -24.55 -11.54 25.99
C SER A 135 -23.09 -11.90 26.24
N ASP A 136 -22.33 -12.29 25.20
CA ASP A 136 -20.88 -12.52 25.26
C ASP A 136 -20.06 -11.22 25.37
N VAL A 137 -20.68 -10.06 25.10
CA VAL A 137 -20.06 -8.75 25.30
C VAL A 137 -20.38 -8.26 26.71
N LEU A 138 -19.36 -8.22 27.57
CA LEU A 138 -19.43 -7.79 28.96
C LEU A 138 -18.96 -6.35 29.11
N ILE A 139 -19.86 -5.49 29.59
CA ILE A 139 -19.63 -4.07 29.86
C ILE A 139 -19.55 -3.85 31.38
N ALA A 140 -18.39 -3.46 31.88
CA ALA A 140 -18.21 -3.12 33.29
C ALA A 140 -18.65 -1.68 33.56
N VAL A 141 -19.55 -1.49 34.52
CA VAL A 141 -20.06 -0.19 34.95
C VAL A 141 -19.48 0.11 36.33
N LEU A 142 -18.50 1.02 36.38
CA LEU A 142 -17.85 1.48 37.60
C LEU A 142 -18.58 2.73 38.11
N ASP A 143 -19.48 2.55 39.07
CA ASP A 143 -20.40 3.61 39.49
C ASP A 143 -20.83 3.49 40.97
N THR A 144 -22.02 3.94 41.36
CA THR A 144 -22.59 3.86 42.72
C THR A 144 -23.27 2.52 43.02
N GLY A 145 -23.11 1.52 42.15
CA GLY A 145 -23.75 0.20 42.26
C GLY A 145 -24.95 0.02 41.32
N ILE A 146 -25.82 -0.93 41.64
CA ILE A 146 -27.06 -1.23 40.90
C ILE A 146 -28.25 -1.46 41.86
N SER A 147 -29.49 -1.28 41.38
CA SER A 147 -30.71 -1.48 42.17
C SER A 147 -30.86 -2.92 42.68
N MET A 148 -30.86 -3.08 44.00
CA MET A 148 -30.96 -4.38 44.66
C MET A 148 -31.71 -4.29 46.00
N ASP A 149 -32.25 -5.42 46.43
CA ASP A 149 -32.72 -5.62 47.79
C ASP A 149 -31.55 -5.77 48.77
N ALA A 150 -31.82 -5.65 50.06
CA ALA A 150 -30.80 -5.75 51.11
C ALA A 150 -30.14 -7.14 51.23
N ASP A 151 -30.67 -8.16 50.54
CA ASP A 151 -30.09 -9.50 50.48
C ASP A 151 -29.26 -9.77 49.22
N GLY A 152 -29.07 -8.75 48.36
CA GLY A 152 -28.32 -8.86 47.12
C GLY A 152 -29.12 -9.48 45.98
N THR A 153 -30.45 -9.45 46.05
CA THR A 153 -31.31 -9.82 44.90
C THR A 153 -31.55 -8.58 44.02
N LEU A 154 -31.34 -8.69 42.70
CA LEU A 154 -31.73 -7.64 41.75
C LEU A 154 -33.26 -7.46 41.80
N ASN A 155 -33.73 -6.21 41.84
CA ASN A 155 -35.13 -5.91 42.10
C ASN A 155 -35.77 -4.89 41.14
N HIS A 156 -35.03 -4.44 40.13
CA HIS A 156 -35.53 -3.54 39.10
C HIS A 156 -36.01 -4.33 37.87
N PRO A 157 -37.23 -4.10 37.36
CA PRO A 157 -37.82 -4.93 36.30
C PRO A 157 -37.01 -4.93 34.98
N ASP A 158 -36.35 -3.83 34.63
CA ASP A 158 -35.51 -3.78 33.42
C ASP A 158 -34.05 -4.25 33.66
N LEU A 159 -33.68 -4.60 34.90
CA LEU A 159 -32.30 -4.91 35.30
C LEU A 159 -32.21 -6.14 36.23
N ASP A 160 -33.24 -7.00 36.29
CA ASP A 160 -33.28 -8.18 37.17
C ASP A 160 -32.91 -9.49 36.45
N ASN A 161 -32.54 -9.42 35.16
CA ASN A 161 -32.08 -10.55 34.39
C ASN A 161 -30.67 -11.01 34.83
N THR A 162 -30.63 -11.94 35.79
CA THR A 162 -29.39 -12.57 36.30
C THR A 162 -28.54 -13.31 35.26
N GLY A 163 -29.04 -13.50 34.03
CA GLY A 163 -28.27 -14.03 32.91
C GLY A 163 -27.43 -12.99 32.17
N ARG A 164 -27.75 -11.69 32.35
CA ARG A 164 -27.03 -10.56 31.73
C ARG A 164 -26.41 -9.62 32.75
N ILE A 165 -27.02 -9.48 33.93
CA ILE A 165 -26.54 -8.59 34.99
C ILE A 165 -25.71 -9.37 36.01
N PHE A 166 -24.41 -9.14 36.02
CA PHE A 166 -23.44 -9.72 36.94
C PHE A 166 -23.01 -8.71 38.00
N LEU A 167 -22.75 -9.20 39.21
CA LEU A 167 -22.35 -8.38 40.35
C LEU A 167 -20.84 -8.45 40.54
N GLY A 168 -20.19 -7.29 40.48
CA GLY A 168 -18.81 -7.10 40.86
C GLY A 168 -18.66 -6.77 42.36
N PRO A 169 -17.45 -6.41 42.79
CA PRO A 169 -17.21 -6.01 44.18
C PRO A 169 -17.84 -4.66 44.51
N ASP A 170 -18.21 -4.49 45.78
CA ASP A 170 -18.34 -3.18 46.41
C ASP A 170 -16.97 -2.77 46.94
N LEU A 171 -16.40 -1.74 46.33
CA LEU A 171 -15.11 -1.15 46.68
C LEU A 171 -15.30 0.20 47.38
N SER A 172 -16.55 0.62 47.62
CA SER A 172 -16.79 1.89 48.27
C SER A 172 -16.43 1.83 49.77
N PRO A 173 -15.77 2.87 50.30
CA PRO A 173 -15.23 2.83 51.65
C PRO A 173 -16.30 3.13 52.72
N ASP A 174 -16.42 2.26 53.73
CA ASP A 174 -17.17 2.49 54.98
C ASP A 174 -18.68 2.84 54.81
N ASP A 175 -19.31 2.43 53.71
CA ASP A 175 -20.74 2.71 53.45
C ASP A 175 -21.69 1.78 54.25
N GLY A 176 -21.15 0.69 54.81
CA GLY A 176 -21.85 -0.26 55.67
C GLY A 176 -22.56 -1.39 54.91
N ASP A 177 -22.27 -1.55 53.62
CA ASP A 177 -22.73 -2.66 52.78
C ASP A 177 -21.56 -3.57 52.36
N GLU A 178 -21.85 -4.78 51.90
CA GLU A 178 -20.84 -5.70 51.31
C GLU A 178 -21.20 -6.09 49.86
N ILE A 179 -22.26 -5.49 49.32
CA ILE A 179 -22.80 -5.72 47.98
C ILE A 179 -22.91 -4.39 47.24
N PRO A 180 -22.77 -4.36 45.90
CA PRO A 180 -22.76 -3.12 45.11
C PRO A 180 -24.18 -2.54 44.93
N ARG A 181 -24.87 -2.24 46.04
CA ARG A 181 -26.26 -1.82 46.07
C ARG A 181 -26.36 -0.30 45.96
N ASP A 182 -27.01 0.15 44.89
CA ASP A 182 -27.21 1.57 44.63
C ASP A 182 -28.43 2.13 45.37
N ILE A 183 -28.16 2.98 46.35
CA ILE A 183 -29.17 3.75 47.08
C ILE A 183 -29.24 5.22 46.62
N THR A 184 -28.38 5.62 45.68
CA THR A 184 -28.30 7.00 45.17
C THR A 184 -29.02 7.17 43.84
N GLY A 185 -28.95 6.15 42.99
CA GLY A 185 -29.58 6.04 41.68
C GLY A 185 -28.70 6.35 40.47
N HIS A 186 -27.46 6.82 40.64
CA HIS A 186 -26.62 7.19 39.50
C HIS A 186 -26.19 5.97 38.68
N GLY A 187 -25.62 4.94 39.32
CA GLY A 187 -25.17 3.71 38.66
C GLY A 187 -26.32 2.91 38.04
N THR A 188 -27.47 2.88 38.72
CA THR A 188 -28.69 2.27 38.16
C THR A 188 -29.14 3.00 36.89
N HIS A 189 -29.12 4.34 36.88
CA HIS A 189 -29.50 5.14 35.70
C HIS A 189 -28.56 4.94 34.51
N VAL A 190 -27.25 4.94 34.77
CA VAL A 190 -26.19 4.64 33.79
C VAL A 190 -26.38 3.25 33.20
N THR A 191 -26.67 2.25 34.03
CA THR A 191 -26.86 0.86 33.58
C THR A 191 -28.09 0.72 32.67
N GLY A 192 -29.20 1.39 32.99
CA GLY A 192 -30.40 1.38 32.16
C GLY A 192 -30.18 1.93 30.75
N ILE A 193 -29.38 2.99 30.61
CA ILE A 193 -29.04 3.57 29.29
C ILE A 193 -28.29 2.53 28.44
N ILE A 194 -27.37 1.78 29.05
CA ILE A 194 -26.54 0.80 28.33
C ILE A 194 -27.37 -0.42 27.94
N ALA A 195 -28.06 -1.05 28.88
CA ALA A 195 -28.54 -2.43 28.71
C ALA A 195 -29.84 -2.77 29.47
N ALA A 196 -30.73 -1.79 29.68
CA ALA A 196 -32.10 -2.09 30.13
C ALA A 196 -32.73 -3.18 29.25
N GLU A 197 -33.47 -4.10 29.89
CA GLU A 197 -34.19 -5.17 29.20
C GLU A 197 -35.31 -4.61 28.32
N THR A 198 -35.07 -4.59 27.02
CA THR A 198 -36.06 -4.13 26.03
C THR A 198 -37.04 -5.25 25.68
N HIS A 199 -38.26 -4.88 25.31
CA HIS A 199 -39.39 -5.78 25.04
C HIS A 199 -39.91 -6.53 26.27
N ASN A 200 -39.77 -5.95 27.46
CA ASN A 200 -40.28 -6.58 28.67
C ASN A 200 -41.79 -6.38 28.85
N VAL A 201 -42.58 -7.08 28.02
CA VAL A 201 -44.06 -7.06 28.02
C VAL A 201 -44.72 -7.53 29.33
N SER A 202 -43.92 -7.94 30.32
CA SER A 202 -44.41 -8.40 31.62
C SER A 202 -44.53 -7.28 32.67
N SER A 203 -43.92 -6.11 32.42
CA SER A 203 -44.03 -4.90 33.24
C SER A 203 -44.95 -3.86 32.57
N PRO A 204 -45.83 -3.17 33.33
CA PRO A 204 -46.65 -2.07 32.78
C PRO A 204 -45.84 -0.79 32.50
N GLU A 205 -44.53 -0.80 32.73
CA GLU A 205 -43.58 0.32 32.74
C GLU A 205 -42.19 -0.22 32.33
N GLY A 206 -41.45 0.45 31.43
CA GLY A 206 -40.13 -0.02 30.95
C GLY A 206 -39.49 0.91 29.90
N ILE A 207 -38.17 0.80 29.73
CA ILE A 207 -37.35 1.56 28.77
C ILE A 207 -36.53 0.63 27.86
N ALA A 208 -35.95 1.17 26.79
CA ALA A 208 -34.98 0.46 25.95
C ALA A 208 -33.53 0.79 26.33
N GLY A 209 -32.67 -0.22 26.45
CA GLY A 209 -31.21 -0.06 26.51
C GLY A 209 -30.59 -0.02 25.12
N ILE A 210 -29.42 0.60 24.95
CA ILE A 210 -28.75 0.70 23.64
C ILE A 210 -28.23 -0.64 23.14
N CYS A 211 -27.51 -1.37 24.01
CA CYS A 211 -27.09 -2.74 23.75
C CYS A 211 -27.90 -3.67 24.66
N TRP A 212 -29.19 -3.81 24.38
CA TRP A 212 -30.11 -4.49 25.30
C TRP A 212 -29.84 -5.99 25.46
N ASP A 213 -29.05 -6.62 24.57
CA ASP A 213 -28.63 -8.01 24.72
C ASP A 213 -27.22 -8.17 25.32
N CYS A 214 -26.47 -7.07 25.54
CA CYS A 214 -25.16 -7.09 26.21
C CYS A 214 -25.27 -7.51 27.69
N SER A 215 -24.18 -8.04 28.23
CA SER A 215 -24.02 -8.31 29.65
C SER A 215 -23.39 -7.12 30.38
N ILE A 216 -23.78 -6.91 31.64
CA ILE A 216 -23.24 -5.87 32.53
C ILE A 216 -22.51 -6.50 33.71
N LEU A 217 -21.36 -5.92 34.08
CA LEU A 217 -20.73 -6.13 35.39
C LEU A 217 -20.85 -4.85 36.23
N ALA A 218 -21.72 -4.85 37.24
CA ALA A 218 -21.92 -3.70 38.12
C ALA A 218 -20.85 -3.68 39.23
N ILE A 219 -20.02 -2.64 39.27
CA ILE A 219 -18.95 -2.45 40.26
C ILE A 219 -19.19 -1.13 40.99
N GLN A 220 -19.34 -1.19 42.32
CA GLN A 220 -19.51 0.02 43.13
C GLN A 220 -18.13 0.57 43.52
N VAL A 221 -17.79 1.75 42.98
CA VAL A 221 -16.55 2.48 43.34
C VAL A 221 -16.85 3.83 43.99
N PHE A 222 -18.08 4.35 43.82
CA PHE A 222 -18.51 5.59 44.46
C PHE A 222 -19.29 5.31 45.73
N HIS A 223 -18.89 5.97 46.82
CA HIS A 223 -19.65 6.03 48.05
C HIS A 223 -20.99 6.73 47.81
N PRO A 224 -22.08 6.36 48.53
CA PRO A 224 -23.40 7.00 48.41
C PRO A 224 -23.46 8.53 48.64
N ALA A 225 -22.36 9.14 49.06
CA ALA A 225 -22.21 10.58 49.22
C ALA A 225 -21.62 11.27 47.97
N GLY A 226 -21.41 10.53 46.88
CA GLY A 226 -20.95 11.05 45.59
C GLY A 226 -19.44 11.25 45.47
N TYR A 227 -18.63 10.46 46.19
CA TYR A 227 -17.16 10.50 46.08
C TYR A 227 -16.56 9.09 45.99
N ALA A 228 -15.36 8.97 45.43
CA ALA A 228 -14.60 7.72 45.35
C ALA A 228 -13.12 8.00 45.67
N TYR A 229 -12.38 7.01 46.16
CA TYR A 229 -10.92 7.10 46.20
C TYR A 229 -10.30 6.53 44.92
N ILE A 230 -9.11 7.02 44.60
CA ILE A 230 -8.40 6.64 43.37
C ILE A 230 -8.00 5.16 43.37
N ASP A 231 -7.68 4.62 44.54
CA ASP A 231 -7.40 3.19 44.71
C ASP A 231 -8.63 2.33 44.48
N ASP A 232 -9.83 2.76 44.89
CA ASP A 232 -11.10 2.07 44.62
C ASP A 232 -11.40 2.03 43.12
N ILE A 233 -11.20 3.15 42.41
CA ILE A 233 -11.36 3.22 40.95
C ILE A 233 -10.35 2.30 40.26
N LYS A 234 -9.09 2.30 40.71
CA LYS A 234 -8.03 1.42 40.18
C LYS A 234 -8.37 -0.06 40.41
N ASP A 235 -8.88 -0.41 41.60
CA ASP A 235 -9.30 -1.79 41.91
C ASP A 235 -10.57 -2.18 41.14
N GLY A 236 -11.45 -1.23 40.84
CA GLY A 236 -12.60 -1.44 39.96
C GLY A 236 -12.20 -1.73 38.51
N ILE A 237 -11.20 -1.02 37.98
CA ILE A 237 -10.63 -1.31 36.65
C ILE A 237 -10.01 -2.72 36.65
N TYR A 238 -9.33 -3.12 37.72
CA TYR A 238 -8.78 -4.47 37.84
C TYR A 238 -9.87 -5.54 37.96
N ALA A 239 -10.95 -5.28 38.69
CA ALA A 239 -12.09 -6.19 38.77
C ALA A 239 -12.77 -6.37 37.40
N ALA A 240 -12.85 -5.31 36.58
CA ALA A 240 -13.33 -5.41 35.20
C ALA A 240 -12.40 -6.28 34.32
N ILE A 241 -11.08 -6.07 34.42
CA ILE A 241 -10.08 -6.88 33.71
C ILE A 241 -10.16 -8.35 34.13
N ASP A 242 -10.21 -8.62 35.44
CA ASP A 242 -10.24 -9.98 35.98
C ASP A 242 -11.53 -10.74 35.62
N ALA A 243 -12.59 -10.02 35.27
CA ALA A 243 -13.84 -10.54 34.77
C ALA A 243 -13.90 -10.68 33.24
N ASP A 244 -12.80 -10.41 32.53
CA ASP A 244 -12.70 -10.41 31.06
C ASP A 244 -13.68 -9.42 30.38
N ALA A 245 -13.99 -8.29 31.03
CA ALA A 245 -14.84 -7.26 30.42
C ALA A 245 -14.18 -6.64 29.19
N GLN A 246 -14.91 -6.55 28.07
CA GLN A 246 -14.41 -5.91 26.84
C GLN A 246 -14.57 -4.38 26.87
N ILE A 247 -15.51 -3.86 27.66
CA ILE A 247 -15.81 -2.43 27.76
C ILE A 247 -15.85 -1.98 29.22
N ILE A 248 -15.29 -0.81 29.52
CA ILE A 248 -15.40 -0.12 30.81
C ILE A 248 -16.13 1.21 30.62
N ASN A 249 -17.24 1.39 31.33
CA ASN A 249 -17.93 2.67 31.48
C ASN A 249 -17.63 3.25 32.86
N MET A 250 -17.21 4.53 32.91
CA MET A 250 -17.14 5.26 34.18
C MET A 250 -17.56 6.71 34.04
N SER A 251 -18.60 7.08 34.79
CA SER A 251 -19.25 8.38 34.75
C SER A 251 -18.83 9.24 35.95
N GLY A 252 -17.54 9.58 36.02
CA GLY A 252 -16.98 10.43 37.06
C GLY A 252 -15.50 10.74 36.81
N GLY A 253 -14.91 11.60 37.63
CA GLY A 253 -13.48 11.89 37.49
C GLY A 253 -12.96 13.06 38.31
N ILE A 254 -11.69 13.37 38.11
CA ILE A 254 -10.94 14.39 38.84
C ILE A 254 -10.17 15.29 37.88
N SER A 255 -10.01 16.57 38.22
CA SER A 255 -9.31 17.55 37.36
C SER A 255 -7.78 17.42 37.36
N ILE A 256 -7.20 16.59 38.24
CA ILE A 256 -5.75 16.43 38.43
C ILE A 256 -5.39 14.96 38.19
N PRO A 257 -4.35 14.66 37.40
CA PRO A 257 -4.01 13.30 36.98
C PRO A 257 -3.35 12.48 38.11
N PRO A 258 -3.98 11.43 38.63
CA PRO A 258 -3.30 10.52 39.55
C PRO A 258 -2.47 9.53 38.74
N THR A 259 -1.15 9.43 38.99
CA THR A 259 -0.28 8.47 38.31
C THR A 259 -0.77 7.01 38.42
N VAL A 260 -1.42 6.67 39.55
CA VAL A 260 -1.99 5.33 39.77
C VAL A 260 -3.16 5.07 38.81
N LEU A 261 -4.02 6.06 38.59
CA LEU A 261 -5.15 5.97 37.68
C LEU A 261 -4.67 5.87 36.22
N GLU A 262 -3.70 6.69 35.82
CA GLU A 262 -3.10 6.62 34.47
C GLU A 262 -2.55 5.22 34.18
N ARG A 263 -1.89 4.58 35.16
CA ARG A 263 -1.35 3.23 35.00
C ARG A 263 -2.43 2.15 34.88
N ALA A 264 -3.55 2.29 35.59
CA ALA A 264 -4.66 1.35 35.49
C ALA A 264 -5.36 1.46 34.13
N VAL A 265 -5.65 2.69 33.69
CA VAL A 265 -6.21 3.00 32.37
C VAL A 265 -5.30 2.47 31.25
N HIS A 266 -4.00 2.74 31.33
CA HIS A 266 -3.03 2.22 30.37
C HIS A 266 -2.98 0.69 30.36
N TYR A 267 -3.12 0.05 31.53
CA TYR A 267 -3.12 -1.42 31.60
C TYR A 267 -4.34 -2.00 30.90
N ALA A 268 -5.54 -1.45 31.14
CA ALA A 268 -6.76 -1.83 30.42
C ALA A 268 -6.62 -1.61 28.90
N ASP A 269 -6.10 -0.44 28.48
CA ASP A 269 -5.84 -0.12 27.07
C ASP A 269 -4.86 -1.13 26.43
N SER A 270 -3.80 -1.51 27.14
CA SER A 270 -2.81 -2.48 26.64
C SER A 270 -3.35 -3.90 26.48
N LEU A 271 -4.49 -4.20 27.12
CA LEU A 271 -5.21 -5.47 26.99
C LEU A 271 -6.32 -5.39 25.92
N GLY A 272 -6.49 -4.24 25.25
CA GLY A 272 -7.48 -4.05 24.21
C GLY A 272 -8.90 -3.79 24.73
N ILE A 273 -9.05 -3.34 25.98
CA ILE A 273 -10.35 -3.00 26.58
C ILE A 273 -10.76 -1.58 26.17
N PHE A 274 -11.95 -1.45 25.58
CA PHE A 274 -12.52 -0.15 25.23
C PHE A 274 -13.02 0.57 26.49
N GLN A 275 -12.73 1.86 26.61
CA GLN A 275 -13.00 2.64 27.81
C GLN A 275 -13.77 3.90 27.46
N SER A 276 -15.00 4.04 27.96
CA SER A 276 -15.84 5.23 27.78
C SER A 276 -15.91 6.02 29.08
N TYR A 277 -15.46 7.27 29.03
CA TYR A 277 -15.39 8.13 30.22
C TYR A 277 -16.05 9.49 29.96
N SER A 278 -16.86 9.92 30.93
CA SER A 278 -17.53 11.24 30.88
C SER A 278 -16.52 12.39 30.96
N ALA A 279 -16.68 13.41 30.12
CA ALA A 279 -15.75 14.54 30.04
C ALA A 279 -15.78 15.48 31.27
N GLY A 280 -16.90 15.56 32.00
CA GLY A 280 -17.08 16.47 33.13
C GLY A 280 -18.22 17.48 32.92
N ASN A 281 -18.68 18.09 34.01
CA ASN A 281 -19.92 18.89 34.08
C ASN A 281 -19.69 20.34 34.55
N GLN A 282 -18.55 20.95 34.21
CA GLN A 282 -18.17 22.30 34.68
C GLN A 282 -18.50 23.42 33.69
N GLY A 283 -18.76 23.11 32.41
CA GLY A 283 -19.07 24.10 31.39
C GLY A 283 -17.92 25.06 31.04
N GLU A 284 -16.67 24.67 31.33
CA GLU A 284 -15.45 25.48 31.15
C GLU A 284 -14.34 24.71 30.41
N THR A 285 -13.30 25.41 29.93
CA THR A 285 -12.18 24.86 29.14
C THR A 285 -11.12 24.10 29.98
N MET A 286 -10.16 23.42 29.30
CA MET A 286 -8.99 22.57 29.74
C MET A 286 -8.73 22.24 31.21
N GLN A 287 -8.99 23.13 32.17
CA GLN A 287 -8.84 22.87 33.59
C GLN A 287 -9.85 21.83 34.13
N TYR A 288 -10.90 21.48 33.36
CA TYR A 288 -12.02 20.67 33.85
C TYR A 288 -12.51 19.52 32.95
N VAL A 289 -11.83 19.18 31.85
CA VAL A 289 -12.01 17.82 31.28
C VAL A 289 -11.34 16.85 32.26
N HIS A 290 -12.15 15.98 32.86
CA HIS A 290 -11.71 15.15 33.97
C HIS A 290 -10.84 13.97 33.51
N PHE A 291 -9.92 13.55 34.38
CA PHE A 291 -9.31 12.23 34.31
C PHE A 291 -10.29 11.20 34.89
N PRO A 292 -10.46 10.05 34.23
CA PRO A 292 -9.62 9.49 33.17
C PRO A 292 -9.97 9.86 31.72
N ALA A 293 -11.10 10.52 31.43
CA ALA A 293 -11.52 10.86 30.06
C ALA A 293 -10.44 11.60 29.27
N ARG A 294 -9.76 12.56 29.91
CA ARG A 294 -8.67 13.33 29.28
C ARG A 294 -7.48 12.48 28.80
N PHE A 295 -7.29 11.26 29.31
CA PHE A 295 -6.25 10.36 28.82
C PHE A 295 -6.48 9.88 27.38
N ALA A 296 -7.67 10.10 26.80
CA ALA A 296 -7.94 9.90 25.38
C ALA A 296 -7.00 10.70 24.45
N HIS A 297 -6.47 11.83 24.94
CA HIS A 297 -5.63 12.76 24.17
C HIS A 297 -4.41 13.31 24.94
N GLU A 298 -4.17 12.88 26.19
CA GLU A 298 -3.00 13.27 26.98
C GLU A 298 -2.31 12.08 27.68
N ARG A 299 -0.98 12.04 27.61
CA ARG A 299 -0.11 11.17 28.43
C ARG A 299 0.85 12.04 29.23
N TRP A 300 1.00 11.79 30.53
CA TRP A 300 1.78 12.70 31.40
C TRP A 300 2.99 12.07 32.08
N PHE A 301 2.94 10.80 32.52
CA PHE A 301 3.98 10.29 33.43
C PHE A 301 4.87 9.17 32.89
N LEU A 302 4.37 8.27 32.05
CA LEU A 302 5.12 7.06 31.67
C LEU A 302 6.19 7.27 30.57
N PHE A 303 6.05 8.30 29.72
CA PHE A 303 6.90 8.49 28.54
C PHE A 303 7.48 9.91 28.37
N GLY A 304 7.21 10.83 29.30
CA GLY A 304 7.46 12.27 29.12
C GLY A 304 6.36 12.94 28.30
N TYR A 305 6.15 14.25 28.51
CA TYR A 305 5.17 15.03 27.75
C TYR A 305 5.65 15.22 26.31
N ASP A 306 5.16 14.39 25.40
CA ASP A 306 5.30 14.51 23.95
C ASP A 306 4.30 15.51 23.36
N GLY A 307 3.13 15.64 23.99
CA GLY A 307 2.09 16.59 23.61
C GLY A 307 1.15 16.14 22.49
N THR A 308 1.23 14.90 21.96
CA THR A 308 0.37 14.52 20.81
C THR A 308 -0.28 13.12 20.79
N VAL A 309 -0.13 12.24 21.80
CA VAL A 309 -0.71 10.87 21.73
C VAL A 309 -1.37 10.45 23.05
N GLY A 310 -2.69 10.22 23.05
CA GLY A 310 -3.46 9.63 24.16
C GLY A 310 -3.55 8.10 24.09
N TYR A 311 -4.34 7.45 24.95
CA TYR A 311 -4.59 5.99 24.85
C TYR A 311 -5.67 5.69 23.81
N SER A 312 -5.38 4.76 22.91
CA SER A 312 -6.17 4.47 21.69
C SER A 312 -7.52 3.83 21.98
N GLY A 313 -7.70 3.16 23.10
CA GLY A 313 -8.95 2.57 23.55
C GLY A 313 -9.78 3.46 24.47
N VAL A 314 -9.30 4.66 24.83
CA VAL A 314 -10.00 5.58 25.74
C VAL A 314 -10.79 6.62 24.97
N THR A 315 -12.09 6.73 25.21
CA THR A 315 -12.99 7.69 24.57
C THR A 315 -13.49 8.71 25.59
N SER A 316 -13.24 9.98 25.31
CA SER A 316 -13.70 11.12 26.13
C SER A 316 -15.02 11.65 25.59
N VAL A 317 -16.07 11.57 26.40
CA VAL A 317 -17.45 11.78 25.95
C VAL A 317 -18.05 13.06 26.54
N GLY A 318 -18.35 14.04 25.69
CA GLY A 318 -19.13 15.23 26.05
C GLY A 318 -20.64 15.01 25.88
N ALA A 319 -21.44 15.99 26.29
CA ALA A 319 -22.91 15.92 26.24
C ALA A 319 -23.52 16.91 25.25
N THR A 320 -24.47 16.43 24.44
CA THR A 320 -25.39 17.25 23.62
C THR A 320 -26.77 17.32 24.26
N GLN A 321 -27.52 18.34 23.89
CA GLN A 321 -28.92 18.56 24.27
C GLN A 321 -29.84 18.04 23.15
N HIS A 322 -31.16 18.00 23.42
CA HIS A 322 -32.23 17.73 22.43
C HIS A 322 -32.28 18.67 21.20
N THR A 323 -31.35 19.61 21.11
CA THR A 323 -31.16 20.56 20.00
C THR A 323 -29.81 20.38 19.31
N ASP A 324 -29.09 19.28 19.55
CA ASP A 324 -27.73 18.99 19.07
C ASP A 324 -26.62 19.98 19.46
N GLU A 325 -26.97 21.04 20.17
CA GLU A 325 -25.98 21.92 20.77
C GLU A 325 -25.27 21.24 21.93
N ARG A 326 -23.99 21.56 22.14
CA ARG A 326 -23.27 21.17 23.37
C ARG A 326 -24.09 21.60 24.60
N ALA A 327 -24.29 20.69 25.55
CA ALA A 327 -24.91 21.02 26.81
C ALA A 327 -24.07 22.05 27.56
N SER A 328 -24.71 23.10 28.10
CA SER A 328 -23.99 24.23 28.70
C SER A 328 -23.03 23.82 29.82
N TYR A 329 -23.36 22.76 30.58
CA TYR A 329 -22.51 22.18 31.62
C TYR A 329 -21.41 21.25 31.08
N SER A 330 -21.49 20.75 29.84
CA SER A 330 -20.50 19.80 29.32
C SER A 330 -19.14 20.47 29.24
N SER A 331 -18.14 19.92 29.93
CA SER A 331 -16.75 20.37 29.78
C SER A 331 -16.30 20.23 28.32
N TYR A 332 -15.44 21.14 27.85
CA TYR A 332 -14.95 21.20 26.48
C TYR A 332 -13.47 21.63 26.42
N SER A 333 -12.90 21.64 25.22
CA SER A 333 -11.46 21.84 25.05
C SER A 333 -11.08 23.29 24.76
N GLU A 334 -9.85 23.71 25.09
CA GLU A 334 -9.33 25.04 24.68
C GLU A 334 -9.01 25.08 23.18
N PRO A 335 -9.02 26.26 22.53
CA PRO A 335 -8.58 26.43 21.15
C PRO A 335 -7.29 25.66 20.83
N ASN A 336 -7.33 24.78 19.82
CA ASN A 336 -6.23 23.92 19.36
C ASN A 336 -5.80 22.79 20.31
N VAL A 337 -6.62 22.46 21.30
CA VAL A 337 -6.47 21.27 22.14
C VAL A 337 -7.74 20.46 21.99
N PHE A 338 -7.65 19.16 21.69
CA PHE A 338 -8.83 18.36 21.38
C PHE A 338 -8.97 17.21 22.38
N HIS A 339 -9.52 17.47 23.57
CA HIS A 339 -9.75 16.44 24.60
C HIS A 339 -11.09 15.74 24.48
N ILE A 340 -12.05 16.35 23.81
CA ILE A 340 -13.31 15.69 23.48
C ILE A 340 -13.07 14.78 22.27
N THR A 341 -13.52 13.54 22.40
CA THR A 341 -13.45 12.56 21.32
C THR A 341 -14.73 12.64 20.51
N VAL A 342 -15.87 12.39 21.15
CA VAL A 342 -17.21 12.51 20.59
C VAL A 342 -18.14 13.08 21.65
N THR A 343 -19.35 13.42 21.24
CA THR A 343 -20.45 13.74 22.12
C THR A 343 -21.60 12.77 21.95
N ALA A 344 -22.47 12.68 22.94
CA ALA A 344 -23.71 11.92 22.86
C ALA A 344 -24.82 12.62 23.66
N PRO A 345 -26.09 12.24 23.49
CA PRO A 345 -27.20 12.80 24.25
C PRO A 345 -26.95 12.71 25.76
N GLY A 346 -26.87 13.89 26.39
CA GLY A 346 -26.60 13.99 27.82
C GLY A 346 -27.61 14.86 28.57
N GLY A 347 -28.54 15.53 27.87
CA GLY A 347 -29.56 16.38 28.47
C GLY A 347 -29.23 17.87 28.45
N ASN A 348 -30.16 18.68 28.93
CA ASN A 348 -30.07 20.15 28.96
C ASN A 348 -29.73 20.70 30.36
N THR A 349 -30.34 20.13 31.40
CA THR A 349 -30.20 20.59 32.80
C THR A 349 -29.39 19.60 33.62
N LEU A 350 -28.31 20.05 34.27
CA LEU A 350 -27.46 19.19 35.09
C LEU A 350 -28.21 18.59 36.31
N GLY A 351 -28.07 17.29 36.52
CA GLY A 351 -28.60 16.54 37.67
C GLY A 351 -30.00 15.95 37.45
N GLN A 352 -30.54 15.34 38.51
CA GLN A 352 -31.91 14.80 38.51
C GLN A 352 -32.93 15.93 38.47
N SER A 353 -33.90 15.83 37.57
CA SER A 353 -34.97 16.81 37.40
C SER A 353 -36.25 16.16 36.86
N ASN A 354 -37.33 16.94 36.73
CA ASN A 354 -38.52 16.53 35.97
C ASN A 354 -38.51 17.20 34.57
N ASP A 355 -37.32 17.54 34.07
CA ASP A 355 -37.14 18.20 32.79
C ASP A 355 -37.11 17.15 31.68
N PRO A 356 -38.10 17.12 30.76
CA PRO A 356 -38.14 16.11 29.70
C PRO A 356 -37.05 16.31 28.64
N THR A 357 -36.32 17.42 28.68
CA THR A 357 -35.14 17.65 27.84
C THR A 357 -33.88 16.96 28.38
N ASN A 358 -33.97 16.28 29.52
CA ASN A 358 -32.93 15.42 30.08
C ASN A 358 -33.09 13.96 29.64
N ILE A 359 -32.15 13.08 30.02
CA ILE A 359 -32.14 11.67 29.63
C ILE A 359 -32.96 10.84 30.62
N PHE A 360 -33.98 10.14 30.11
CA PHE A 360 -34.84 9.24 30.88
C PHE A 360 -34.22 7.85 31.01
N SER A 361 -34.09 7.32 32.23
CA SER A 361 -33.60 5.96 32.47
C SER A 361 -34.07 5.40 33.82
N THR A 362 -33.62 4.21 34.18
CA THR A 362 -33.94 3.46 35.41
C THR A 362 -33.44 4.14 36.69
N LEU A 363 -34.14 3.92 37.80
CA LEU A 363 -33.79 4.37 39.14
C LEU A 363 -34.02 3.26 40.17
N PRO A 364 -33.34 3.26 41.33
CA PRO A 364 -33.46 2.19 42.30
C PRO A 364 -34.90 1.95 42.77
N SER A 365 -35.29 0.69 42.91
CA SER A 365 -36.63 0.29 43.38
C SER A 365 -36.94 0.71 44.82
N THR A 366 -35.94 1.21 45.55
CA THR A 366 -36.11 1.84 46.86
C THR A 366 -36.66 3.27 46.80
N LEU A 367 -36.64 3.91 45.63
CA LEU A 367 -37.19 5.26 45.41
C LEU A 367 -38.69 5.22 45.12
N SER A 368 -39.34 6.39 45.20
CA SER A 368 -40.78 6.50 44.93
C SER A 368 -41.14 6.39 43.45
N GLU A 369 -40.20 6.75 42.57
CA GLU A 369 -40.26 6.58 41.12
C GLU A 369 -39.04 5.75 40.73
N ILE A 370 -39.25 4.68 39.95
CA ILE A 370 -38.20 3.74 39.55
C ILE A 370 -37.66 4.03 38.14
N TYR A 371 -38.12 5.12 37.52
CA TYR A 371 -37.60 5.70 36.29
C TYR A 371 -37.57 7.23 36.45
N GLY A 372 -36.65 7.92 35.78
CA GLY A 372 -36.58 9.38 35.88
C GLY A 372 -35.53 10.05 34.99
N TYR A 373 -35.54 11.39 35.00
CA TYR A 373 -34.71 12.23 34.13
C TYR A 373 -33.46 12.76 34.80
N HIS A 374 -32.29 12.46 34.23
CA HIS A 374 -31.00 13.02 34.64
C HIS A 374 -30.30 13.71 33.46
N GLY A 375 -29.65 14.85 33.72
CA GLY A 375 -28.75 15.48 32.76
C GLY A 375 -27.31 15.48 33.24
N GLY A 376 -26.38 15.13 32.35
CA GLY A 376 -24.95 15.14 32.60
C GLY A 376 -24.15 14.43 31.52
N THR A 377 -22.84 14.69 31.45
CA THR A 377 -21.90 13.85 30.66
C THR A 377 -21.89 12.40 31.16
N SER A 378 -22.32 12.16 32.40
CA SER A 378 -22.60 10.84 32.97
C SER A 378 -23.68 10.04 32.24
N MET A 379 -24.61 10.72 31.56
CA MET A 379 -25.66 10.10 30.75
C MET A 379 -25.22 9.99 29.29
N ALA A 380 -24.27 10.81 28.82
CA ALA A 380 -23.71 10.70 27.47
C ALA A 380 -22.72 9.53 27.34
N ALA A 381 -21.80 9.33 28.30
CA ALA A 381 -20.83 8.23 28.30
C ALA A 381 -21.44 6.82 28.13
N PRO A 382 -22.56 6.45 28.80
CA PRO A 382 -23.20 5.16 28.58
C PRO A 382 -23.80 5.00 27.18
N HIS A 383 -24.15 6.08 26.46
CA HIS A 383 -24.56 5.95 25.07
C HIS A 383 -23.42 5.43 24.19
N VAL A 384 -22.20 5.94 24.40
CA VAL A 384 -20.99 5.48 23.72
C VAL A 384 -20.62 4.05 24.12
N SER A 385 -20.80 3.70 25.40
CA SER A 385 -20.57 2.32 25.89
C SER A 385 -21.53 1.31 25.26
N GLY A 386 -22.81 1.67 25.15
CA GLY A 386 -23.82 0.86 24.46
C GLY A 386 -23.47 0.68 22.98
N LEU A 387 -23.10 1.77 22.29
CA LEU A 387 -22.68 1.69 20.88
C LEU A 387 -21.43 0.81 20.69
N ALA A 388 -20.43 0.92 21.56
CA ALA A 388 -19.28 0.03 21.56
C ALA A 388 -19.69 -1.44 21.74
N GLY A 389 -20.70 -1.69 22.58
CA GLY A 389 -21.30 -3.01 22.77
C GLY A 389 -21.93 -3.58 21.50
N LEU A 390 -22.70 -2.77 20.77
CA LEU A 390 -23.27 -3.14 19.48
C LEU A 390 -22.17 -3.43 18.45
N LEU A 391 -21.13 -2.59 18.37
CA LEU A 391 -20.02 -2.78 17.45
C LEU A 391 -19.27 -4.09 17.68
N LEU A 392 -19.00 -4.45 18.95
CA LEU A 392 -18.37 -5.72 19.31
C LEU A 392 -19.28 -6.93 19.12
N SER A 393 -20.59 -6.77 19.33
CA SER A 393 -21.56 -7.84 19.10
C SER A 393 -21.61 -8.24 17.62
N ARG A 394 -21.57 -7.23 16.75
CA ARG A 394 -21.52 -7.41 15.29
C ARG A 394 -20.15 -7.88 14.80
N ASN A 395 -19.06 -7.36 15.39
CA ASN A 395 -17.68 -7.62 14.97
C ASN A 395 -16.79 -7.97 16.18
N PRO A 396 -16.82 -9.23 16.66
CA PRO A 396 -16.07 -9.65 17.85
C PRO A 396 -14.54 -9.50 17.74
N GLN A 397 -14.02 -9.34 16.52
CA GLN A 397 -12.60 -9.16 16.22
C GLN A 397 -12.10 -7.71 16.34
N TYR A 398 -12.99 -6.72 16.52
CA TYR A 398 -12.58 -5.33 16.64
C TYR A 398 -11.72 -5.11 17.90
N SER A 399 -10.59 -4.42 17.73
CA SER A 399 -9.82 -3.91 18.87
C SER A 399 -10.50 -2.68 19.47
N ALA A 400 -10.16 -2.32 20.70
CA ALA A 400 -10.61 -1.06 21.30
C ALA A 400 -10.31 0.18 20.43
N SER A 401 -9.19 0.17 19.71
CA SER A 401 -8.86 1.25 18.78
C SER A 401 -9.78 1.26 17.56
N ASP A 402 -10.16 0.10 17.04
CA ASP A 402 -11.08 0.01 15.90
C ASP A 402 -12.46 0.53 16.28
N ILE A 403 -12.98 0.10 17.44
CA ILE A 403 -14.27 0.57 17.99
C ILE A 403 -14.24 2.10 18.12
N ARG A 404 -13.22 2.66 18.77
CA ARG A 404 -13.07 4.10 18.95
C ARG A 404 -13.06 4.82 17.60
N HIS A 405 -12.29 4.32 16.64
CA HIS A 405 -12.20 4.93 15.32
C HIS A 405 -13.52 4.87 14.54
N VAL A 406 -14.27 3.76 14.63
CA VAL A 406 -15.59 3.66 14.01
C VAL A 406 -16.50 4.74 14.60
N ILE A 407 -16.59 4.82 15.92
CA ILE A 407 -17.41 5.82 16.63
C ILE A 407 -17.00 7.26 16.26
N GLU A 408 -15.70 7.56 16.20
CA GLU A 408 -15.20 8.87 15.78
C GLU A 408 -15.56 9.21 14.33
N ARG A 409 -15.49 8.23 13.42
CA ARG A 409 -15.66 8.46 11.97
C ARG A 409 -17.11 8.50 11.51
N THR A 410 -18.00 7.86 12.26
CA THR A 410 -19.44 7.83 11.96
C THR A 410 -20.24 8.80 12.81
N ALA A 411 -19.59 9.53 13.72
CA ALA A 411 -20.20 10.64 14.42
C ALA A 411 -20.69 11.70 13.43
N GLU A 412 -21.82 12.29 13.75
CA GLU A 412 -22.43 13.36 13.00
C GLU A 412 -21.88 14.71 13.43
N ASP A 413 -21.32 15.41 12.46
CA ASP A 413 -20.89 16.80 12.57
C ASP A 413 -22.10 17.74 12.56
N VAL A 414 -22.87 17.69 13.64
CA VAL A 414 -24.16 18.41 13.81
C VAL A 414 -24.02 19.94 13.76
N ASN A 415 -22.80 20.48 13.91
CA ASN A 415 -22.48 21.90 13.83
C ASN A 415 -21.63 22.28 12.61
N SER A 416 -21.56 21.40 11.59
CA SER A 416 -20.77 21.53 10.36
C SER A 416 -20.92 22.87 9.62
N GLU A 417 -22.11 23.48 9.69
CA GLU A 417 -22.38 24.80 9.10
C GLU A 417 -21.57 25.94 9.75
N THR A 418 -21.17 25.75 11.01
CA THR A 418 -20.46 26.75 11.82
C THR A 418 -19.01 26.37 12.09
N LEU A 419 -18.74 25.09 12.35
CA LEU A 419 -17.41 24.53 12.66
C LEU A 419 -17.27 23.17 11.98
N PRO A 420 -16.89 23.10 10.69
CA PRO A 420 -16.82 21.83 9.98
C PRO A 420 -15.68 20.93 10.48
N GLY A 421 -15.99 19.65 10.62
CA GLY A 421 -15.08 18.60 11.05
C GLY A 421 -14.85 18.58 12.55
N ARG A 422 -13.72 17.99 12.97
CA ARG A 422 -13.42 17.85 14.39
C ARG A 422 -13.20 19.21 15.06
N ASP A 423 -13.92 19.47 16.15
CA ASP A 423 -13.79 20.68 16.95
C ASP A 423 -13.57 20.42 18.45
N ASN A 424 -13.51 21.50 19.22
CA ASN A 424 -13.19 21.49 20.63
C ASN A 424 -14.39 21.26 21.56
N GLU A 425 -15.59 21.51 21.07
CA GLU A 425 -16.86 21.44 21.79
C GLU A 425 -17.52 20.08 21.64
N LEU A 426 -17.61 19.58 20.41
CA LEU A 426 -18.29 18.32 20.06
C LEU A 426 -17.32 17.20 19.70
N GLY A 427 -16.02 17.47 19.61
CA GLY A 427 -15.05 16.47 19.15
C GLY A 427 -15.29 16.15 17.68
N TYR A 428 -15.43 14.87 17.33
CA TYR A 428 -15.81 14.45 15.98
C TYR A 428 -17.31 14.60 15.67
N GLY A 429 -18.11 15.03 16.66
CA GLY A 429 -19.55 15.18 16.51
C GLY A 429 -20.34 14.36 17.52
N ARG A 430 -21.65 14.30 17.34
CA ARG A 430 -22.56 13.45 18.09
C ARG A 430 -22.47 12.01 17.57
N ILE A 431 -22.40 11.00 18.43
CA ILE A 431 -22.39 9.61 17.94
C ILE A 431 -23.67 9.28 17.16
N ASN A 432 -23.53 8.41 16.18
CA ASN A 432 -24.65 7.83 15.45
C ASN A 432 -24.44 6.31 15.37
N ALA A 433 -25.37 5.55 15.93
CA ALA A 433 -25.33 4.11 16.03
C ALA A 433 -25.58 3.43 14.68
N TYR A 434 -26.54 3.92 13.89
CA TYR A 434 -26.84 3.40 12.57
C TYR A 434 -25.65 3.53 11.63
N HIS A 435 -25.06 4.72 11.54
CA HIS A 435 -23.87 4.98 10.74
C HIS A 435 -22.68 4.13 11.22
N ALA A 436 -22.49 3.97 12.53
CA ALA A 436 -21.43 3.12 13.08
C ALA A 436 -21.56 1.65 12.62
N LEU A 437 -22.76 1.11 12.55
CA LEU A 437 -23.01 -0.29 12.15
C LEU A 437 -23.05 -0.50 10.62
N THR A 438 -23.29 0.56 9.84
CA THR A 438 -23.55 0.45 8.39
C THR A 438 -22.51 1.11 7.50
N ARG A 439 -21.90 2.23 7.92
CA ARG A 439 -20.97 3.02 7.09
C ARG A 439 -19.49 2.72 7.35
N CYS A 440 -19.18 2.07 8.47
CA CYS A 440 -17.83 1.64 8.80
C CYS A 440 -17.79 0.12 9.00
N GLY A 441 -17.29 -0.58 7.98
CA GLY A 441 -16.98 -2.01 8.06
C GLY A 441 -15.54 -2.25 7.66
N ASN A 442 -14.91 -3.24 8.29
CA ASN A 442 -14.00 -4.13 7.59
C ASN A 442 -14.29 -5.57 8.05
N LEU A 443 -14.05 -6.52 7.15
CA LEU A 443 -14.08 -7.99 7.30
C LEU A 443 -15.33 -8.74 6.83
N ALA A 444 -15.76 -8.51 5.58
CA ALA A 444 -16.13 -9.64 4.73
C ALA A 444 -15.02 -9.82 3.69
N ILE A 445 -14.00 -10.60 4.02
CA ILE A 445 -12.90 -10.93 3.11
C ILE A 445 -13.32 -12.15 2.27
N ASP A 446 -14.52 -12.11 1.70
CA ASP A 446 -15.05 -13.15 0.80
C ASP A 446 -16.19 -12.58 -0.07
N THR A 447 -16.20 -11.26 -0.29
CA THR A 447 -17.26 -10.55 -1.02
C THR A 447 -16.71 -9.51 -1.98
N GLU A 448 -17.31 -9.46 -3.16
CA GLU A 448 -17.19 -8.39 -4.15
C GLU A 448 -17.66 -7.06 -3.53
N TRP A 449 -16.82 -6.02 -3.54
CA TRP A 449 -17.19 -4.66 -3.13
C TRP A 449 -17.88 -3.96 -4.30
N THR A 450 -19.17 -3.59 -4.13
CA THR A 450 -20.00 -2.90 -5.14
C THR A 450 -20.59 -1.60 -4.61
N GLY A 451 -20.48 -0.48 -5.34
CA GLY A 451 -21.01 0.82 -4.92
C GLY A 451 -19.97 1.70 -4.22
N GLU A 452 -20.43 2.66 -3.42
CA GLU A 452 -19.58 3.66 -2.75
C GLU A 452 -19.24 3.24 -1.31
N PHE A 453 -17.95 3.16 -0.98
CA PHE A 453 -17.46 2.77 0.35
C PHE A 453 -16.38 3.70 0.86
N THR A 454 -16.32 3.90 2.17
CA THR A 454 -15.20 4.56 2.85
C THR A 454 -14.54 3.60 3.82
N THR A 455 -13.23 3.37 3.69
CA THR A 455 -12.50 2.48 4.60
C THR A 455 -12.28 3.17 5.94
N CYS A 456 -12.81 2.64 7.05
CA CYS A 456 -12.62 3.23 8.37
C CYS A 456 -11.41 2.64 9.14
N GLY A 457 -10.33 2.29 8.42
CA GLY A 457 -9.13 1.65 8.97
C GLY A 457 -8.33 0.91 7.88
N ASP A 458 -7.27 0.22 8.28
CA ASP A 458 -6.52 -0.64 7.36
C ASP A 458 -7.40 -1.79 6.87
N VAL A 459 -7.40 -2.01 5.55
CA VAL A 459 -8.04 -3.16 4.90
C VAL A 459 -6.98 -4.24 4.76
N ILE A 460 -7.13 -5.36 5.46
CA ILE A 460 -6.18 -6.47 5.39
C ILE A 460 -6.78 -7.57 4.51
N VAL A 461 -6.08 -7.98 3.46
CA VAL A 461 -6.40 -9.12 2.60
C VAL A 461 -5.43 -10.27 2.96
N PRO A 462 -5.86 -11.25 3.77
CA PRO A 462 -5.04 -12.36 4.27
C PRO A 462 -4.67 -13.38 3.19
N ASP A 463 -3.76 -14.28 3.56
CA ASP A 463 -3.31 -15.42 2.75
C ASP A 463 -4.48 -16.27 2.23
N GLY A 464 -4.42 -16.60 0.94
CA GLY A 464 -5.39 -17.47 0.27
C GLY A 464 -6.72 -16.80 -0.06
N VAL A 465 -6.83 -15.49 0.14
CA VAL A 465 -8.09 -14.76 -0.06
C VAL A 465 -7.98 -13.73 -1.19
N THR A 466 -9.04 -13.65 -1.99
CA THR A 466 -9.21 -12.63 -3.03
C THR A 466 -10.18 -11.56 -2.58
N LEU A 467 -9.75 -10.29 -2.56
CA LEU A 467 -10.64 -9.14 -2.48
C LEU A 467 -10.93 -8.63 -3.89
N THR A 468 -12.20 -8.65 -4.30
CA THR A 468 -12.63 -8.11 -5.59
C THR A 468 -13.36 -6.78 -5.39
N ILE A 469 -12.87 -5.71 -6.04
CA ILE A 469 -13.53 -4.41 -6.13
C ILE A 469 -14.18 -4.34 -7.50
N ALA A 470 -15.52 -4.30 -7.54
CA ALA A 470 -16.30 -4.40 -8.76
C ALA A 470 -16.24 -3.14 -9.64
N ASP A 471 -16.65 -3.31 -10.89
CA ASP A 471 -16.89 -2.19 -11.80
C ASP A 471 -17.85 -1.16 -11.19
N ASN A 472 -17.53 0.12 -11.39
CA ASN A 472 -18.24 1.29 -10.88
C ASN A 472 -18.21 1.47 -9.35
N ALA A 473 -17.46 0.64 -8.61
CA ALA A 473 -17.26 0.89 -7.19
C ALA A 473 -16.40 2.14 -6.97
N ILE A 474 -16.69 2.91 -5.93
CA ILE A 474 -15.90 4.07 -5.50
C ILE A 474 -15.44 3.83 -4.06
N ILE A 475 -14.14 3.70 -3.86
CA ILE A 475 -13.53 3.40 -2.56
C ILE A 475 -12.75 4.60 -2.08
N TYR A 476 -13.21 5.22 -1.00
CA TYR A 476 -12.48 6.28 -0.30
C TYR A 476 -11.59 5.68 0.78
N LEU A 477 -10.28 5.89 0.67
CA LEU A 477 -9.34 5.53 1.74
C LEU A 477 -9.27 6.67 2.74
N TRP A 478 -9.74 6.44 3.96
CA TRP A 478 -9.67 7.44 5.04
C TRP A 478 -8.23 7.84 5.38
N PRO A 479 -7.95 9.08 5.84
CA PRO A 479 -6.61 9.47 6.26
C PRO A 479 -5.84 8.42 7.08
N SER A 480 -4.61 8.13 6.65
CA SER A 480 -3.70 7.13 7.23
C SER A 480 -4.11 5.66 7.14
N SER A 481 -5.17 5.30 6.41
CA SER A 481 -5.48 3.89 6.13
C SER A 481 -4.65 3.33 4.98
N LYS A 482 -4.43 2.01 4.98
CA LYS A 482 -3.89 1.28 3.82
C LYS A 482 -4.73 0.06 3.46
N ILE A 483 -4.64 -0.35 2.19
CA ILE A 483 -4.99 -1.72 1.78
C ILE A 483 -3.71 -2.54 1.85
N LEU A 484 -3.66 -3.51 2.76
CA LEU A 484 -2.55 -4.44 2.97
C LEU A 484 -2.95 -5.83 2.46
N VAL A 485 -2.26 -6.32 1.43
CA VAL A 485 -2.41 -7.70 0.94
C VAL A 485 -1.23 -8.53 1.47
N GLU A 486 -1.56 -9.48 2.34
CA GLU A 486 -0.61 -10.40 2.97
C GLU A 486 -0.11 -11.46 1.96
N PRO A 487 1.01 -12.16 2.25
CA PRO A 487 1.54 -13.21 1.38
C PRO A 487 0.48 -14.24 1.00
N GLY A 488 0.34 -14.51 -0.31
CA GLY A 488 -0.64 -15.45 -0.85
C GLY A 488 -2.07 -14.91 -1.04
N GLY A 489 -2.35 -13.68 -0.61
CA GLY A 489 -3.59 -12.98 -0.93
C GLY A 489 -3.62 -12.40 -2.35
N HIS A 490 -4.81 -12.00 -2.81
CA HIS A 490 -5.01 -11.38 -4.12
C HIS A 490 -5.96 -10.16 -4.06
N LEU A 491 -5.64 -9.09 -4.78
CA LEU A 491 -6.49 -7.91 -4.93
C LEU A 491 -6.88 -7.73 -6.40
N GLU A 492 -8.16 -7.87 -6.70
CA GLU A 492 -8.73 -7.66 -8.03
C GLU A 492 -9.53 -6.36 -8.05
N ILE A 493 -9.24 -5.49 -9.01
CA ILE A 493 -9.91 -4.20 -9.18
C ILE A 493 -10.43 -4.10 -10.61
N GLY A 494 -11.76 -4.07 -10.75
CA GLY A 494 -12.44 -3.79 -12.01
C GLY A 494 -12.40 -2.30 -12.36
N ALA A 495 -13.35 -1.84 -13.17
CA ALA A 495 -13.52 -0.44 -13.55
C ALA A 495 -14.00 0.45 -12.38
N ALA A 496 -13.22 0.51 -11.30
CA ALA A 496 -13.51 1.16 -10.03
C ALA A 496 -12.68 2.43 -9.84
N GLU A 497 -13.06 3.29 -8.89
CA GLU A 497 -12.27 4.45 -8.46
C GLU A 497 -11.78 4.26 -7.01
N ILE A 498 -10.46 4.28 -6.81
CA ILE A 498 -9.83 4.30 -5.49
C ILE A 498 -9.35 5.73 -5.21
N ILE A 499 -9.92 6.36 -4.19
CA ILE A 499 -9.70 7.76 -3.84
C ILE A 499 -9.02 7.82 -2.48
N ALA A 500 -7.72 8.12 -2.48
CA ALA A 500 -6.99 8.45 -1.27
C ALA A 500 -7.46 9.80 -0.71
N GLN A 501 -7.79 9.86 0.58
CA GLN A 501 -8.12 11.14 1.21
C GLN A 501 -6.86 11.93 1.57
N ASP A 502 -5.74 11.28 1.84
CA ASP A 502 -4.48 11.98 2.13
C ASP A 502 -3.23 11.26 1.58
N ALA A 503 -2.08 11.90 1.82
CA ALA A 503 -0.78 11.43 1.39
C ALA A 503 -0.25 10.17 2.09
N SER A 504 -0.82 9.83 3.24
CA SER A 504 -0.39 8.70 4.05
C SER A 504 -1.09 7.40 3.64
N ASN A 505 -2.14 7.49 2.81
CA ASN A 505 -2.80 6.32 2.24
C ASN A 505 -1.87 5.47 1.37
N LYS A 506 -2.04 4.14 1.43
CA LYS A 506 -1.21 3.20 0.65
C LYS A 506 -1.99 1.97 0.18
N ILE A 507 -1.50 1.36 -0.89
CA ILE A 507 -1.73 -0.05 -1.20
C ILE A 507 -0.39 -0.77 -1.04
N GLU A 508 -0.33 -1.75 -0.15
CA GLU A 508 0.86 -2.56 0.11
C GLU A 508 0.54 -4.04 -0.15
N VAL A 509 1.21 -4.65 -1.13
CA VAL A 509 1.06 -6.04 -1.53
C VAL A 509 2.38 -6.76 -1.30
N HIS A 510 2.41 -7.72 -0.38
CA HIS A 510 3.63 -8.39 0.07
C HIS A 510 3.62 -9.87 -0.30
N ASN A 511 4.45 -10.31 -1.25
CA ASN A 511 4.44 -11.67 -1.80
C ASN A 511 3.03 -12.15 -2.23
N ALA A 512 2.29 -11.21 -2.82
CA ALA A 512 0.93 -11.34 -3.28
C ALA A 512 0.81 -10.62 -4.64
N SER A 513 -0.39 -10.67 -5.23
CA SER A 513 -0.66 -10.05 -6.53
C SER A 513 -1.81 -9.05 -6.47
N ILE A 514 -1.68 -8.00 -7.28
CA ILE A 514 -2.75 -7.06 -7.61
C ILE A 514 -3.02 -7.08 -9.11
N THR A 515 -4.29 -7.20 -9.49
CA THR A 515 -4.73 -7.11 -10.88
C THR A 515 -5.77 -6.00 -10.98
N SER A 516 -5.52 -5.03 -11.85
CA SER A 516 -6.35 -3.85 -12.01
C SER A 516 -6.64 -3.61 -13.49
N THR A 517 -7.93 -3.49 -13.83
CA THR A 517 -8.39 -3.32 -15.20
C THR A 517 -9.37 -2.15 -15.29
N ASP A 518 -9.09 -1.15 -16.12
CA ASP A 518 -9.95 0.04 -16.30
C ASP A 518 -10.16 0.88 -15.03
N ALA A 519 -9.38 0.65 -13.97
CA ALA A 519 -9.51 1.34 -12.68
C ALA A 519 -8.88 2.74 -12.66
N THR A 520 -9.39 3.61 -11.80
CA THR A 520 -8.83 4.93 -11.52
C THR A 520 -8.28 4.99 -10.09
N PHE A 521 -7.06 5.50 -9.93
CA PHE A 521 -6.43 5.76 -8.63
C PHE A 521 -6.16 7.25 -8.51
N SER A 522 -6.66 7.89 -7.45
CA SER A 522 -6.52 9.35 -7.27
C SER A 522 -6.43 9.79 -5.81
N ILE A 523 -6.12 11.07 -5.59
CA ILE A 523 -6.23 11.73 -4.28
C ILE A 523 -7.39 12.74 -4.29
N ALA A 524 -8.09 12.87 -3.18
CA ALA A 524 -9.25 13.74 -3.04
C ALA A 524 -8.90 15.23 -3.35
N PRO A 525 -9.75 15.95 -4.11
CA PRO A 525 -9.47 17.32 -4.56
C PRO A 525 -9.29 18.38 -3.45
N GLN A 526 -9.67 18.09 -2.21
CA GLN A 526 -9.54 19.02 -1.08
C GLN A 526 -8.09 19.09 -0.54
N ASN A 527 -7.23 18.12 -0.89
CA ASN A 527 -5.89 17.94 -0.28
C ASN A 527 -4.71 18.10 -1.27
N VAL A 528 -4.87 18.91 -2.32
CA VAL A 528 -3.94 19.08 -3.46
C VAL A 528 -2.59 19.74 -3.16
N ASN A 529 -2.26 20.02 -1.88
CA ASN A 529 -0.97 20.64 -1.51
C ASN A 529 0.14 19.62 -1.17
N MET A 530 -0.11 18.32 -1.35
CA MET A 530 0.82 17.25 -0.96
C MET A 530 1.64 16.74 -2.15
N TYR A 531 2.41 17.62 -2.81
CA TYR A 531 3.21 17.27 -4.00
C TYR A 531 4.39 16.30 -3.74
N TRP A 532 4.68 15.93 -2.49
CA TRP A 532 5.89 15.14 -2.12
C TRP A 532 5.60 13.91 -1.25
N SER A 533 4.36 13.75 -0.81
CA SER A 533 3.83 12.68 0.03
C SER A 533 2.47 12.33 -0.58
N GLY A 534 2.21 11.10 -0.96
CA GLY A 534 1.04 10.77 -1.77
C GLY A 534 0.86 9.27 -1.80
N PHE A 535 -0.35 8.88 -2.19
CA PHE A 535 -0.79 7.51 -2.33
C PHE A 535 0.29 6.65 -3.01
N GLY A 536 0.79 5.65 -2.27
CA GLY A 536 1.87 4.79 -2.71
C GLY A 536 1.36 3.37 -2.95
N ILE A 537 1.63 2.83 -4.13
CA ILE A 537 1.45 1.41 -4.42
C ILE A 537 2.81 0.73 -4.26
N LYS A 538 2.91 -0.20 -3.33
CA LYS A 538 4.07 -1.07 -3.14
C LYS A 538 3.67 -2.51 -3.38
N THR A 539 4.23 -3.19 -4.38
CA THR A 539 3.78 -4.54 -4.73
C THR A 539 4.91 -5.48 -5.18
N SER A 540 4.67 -6.77 -4.93
CA SER A 540 5.49 -7.90 -5.36
C SER A 540 5.04 -8.58 -6.66
N GLN A 541 3.80 -8.38 -7.12
CA GLN A 541 3.32 -8.85 -8.44
C GLN A 541 2.17 -7.96 -8.83
N ALA A 542 2.20 -7.38 -10.03
CA ALA A 542 1.17 -6.43 -10.43
C ALA A 542 0.87 -6.44 -11.93
N THR A 543 -0.41 -6.30 -12.24
CA THR A 543 -0.91 -6.07 -13.59
C THR A 543 -1.84 -4.86 -13.59
N PHE A 544 -1.50 -3.84 -14.37
CA PHE A 544 -2.34 -2.67 -14.62
C PHE A 544 -2.64 -2.56 -16.12
N THR A 545 -3.91 -2.68 -16.48
CA THR A 545 -4.38 -2.65 -17.87
C THR A 545 -5.43 -1.54 -18.01
N ARG A 546 -5.24 -0.59 -18.95
CA ARG A 546 -6.14 0.55 -19.18
C ARG A 546 -6.47 1.40 -17.93
N CYS A 547 -5.56 1.45 -16.95
CA CYS A 547 -5.80 2.16 -15.69
C CYS A 547 -5.50 3.67 -15.81
N ASN A 548 -6.09 4.48 -14.93
CA ASN A 548 -5.78 5.91 -14.80
C ASN A 548 -5.23 6.21 -13.39
N ILE A 549 -3.92 6.37 -13.27
CA ILE A 549 -3.24 6.65 -12.01
C ILE A 549 -2.87 8.14 -12.00
N ARG A 550 -3.62 8.94 -11.24
CA ARG A 550 -3.50 10.40 -11.25
C ARG A 550 -3.24 10.99 -9.87
N GLN A 551 -2.45 12.05 -9.79
CA GLN A 551 -2.23 12.81 -8.54
C GLN A 551 -1.71 11.94 -7.37
N THR A 552 -0.80 11.02 -7.69
CA THR A 552 -0.17 10.11 -6.73
C THR A 552 1.27 10.57 -6.45
N ASN A 553 1.96 10.03 -5.44
CA ASN A 553 3.36 10.41 -5.21
C ASN A 553 4.32 9.56 -6.05
N ARG A 554 4.21 8.24 -5.92
CA ARG A 554 5.12 7.29 -6.57
C ARG A 554 4.52 5.90 -6.61
N ILE A 555 4.90 5.12 -7.61
CA ILE A 555 4.61 3.70 -7.73
C ILE A 555 5.92 2.94 -7.52
N ILE A 556 6.00 2.08 -6.50
CA ILE A 556 7.21 1.34 -6.17
C ILE A 556 6.98 -0.17 -6.34
N PHE A 557 7.86 -0.80 -7.12
CA PHE A 557 7.91 -2.26 -7.27
C PHE A 557 9.19 -2.79 -6.64
N THR A 558 9.08 -3.75 -5.71
CA THR A 558 10.22 -4.38 -5.02
C THR A 558 9.99 -5.88 -4.84
N GLY A 559 11.07 -6.67 -4.75
CA GLY A 559 11.00 -8.04 -4.20
C GLY A 559 11.09 -9.20 -5.20
N ASN A 560 11.80 -9.05 -6.32
CA ASN A 560 11.94 -10.06 -7.39
C ASN A 560 10.62 -10.40 -8.06
N SER A 561 9.95 -9.35 -8.49
CA SER A 561 8.53 -9.29 -8.84
C SER A 561 8.32 -9.22 -10.34
N ASN A 562 7.22 -9.76 -10.86
CA ASN A 562 6.79 -9.54 -12.25
C ASN A 562 5.74 -8.41 -12.28
N VAL A 563 6.05 -7.36 -13.03
CA VAL A 563 5.18 -6.18 -13.17
C VAL A 563 4.81 -5.98 -14.64
N LEU A 564 3.53 -5.81 -14.90
CA LEU A 564 2.98 -5.50 -16.21
C LEU A 564 2.12 -4.24 -16.13
N ILE A 565 2.47 -3.23 -16.91
CA ILE A 565 1.68 -2.02 -17.13
C ILE A 565 1.43 -1.91 -18.62
N GLU A 566 0.16 -1.95 -19.04
CA GLU A 566 -0.16 -2.06 -20.46
C GLU A 566 -1.46 -1.36 -20.88
N ASP A 567 -1.66 -1.37 -22.20
CA ASP A 567 -2.89 -1.00 -22.88
C ASP A 567 -3.44 0.37 -22.47
N ASN A 568 -2.76 1.46 -22.85
CA ASN A 568 -3.20 2.84 -22.58
C ASN A 568 -3.38 3.16 -21.08
N THR A 569 -2.63 2.51 -20.20
CA THR A 569 -2.54 2.95 -18.81
C THR A 569 -1.94 4.36 -18.76
N ASN A 570 -2.62 5.28 -18.08
CA ASN A 570 -2.28 6.70 -18.04
C ASN A 570 -1.83 7.09 -16.63
N ILE A 571 -0.58 7.54 -16.50
CA ILE A 571 0.05 7.96 -15.25
C ILE A 571 0.29 9.47 -15.34
N THR A 572 -0.43 10.25 -14.53
CA THR A 572 -0.40 11.73 -14.57
C THR A 572 -0.21 12.34 -13.19
N ASN A 573 0.48 13.47 -13.09
CA ASN A 573 0.69 14.15 -11.80
C ASN A 573 1.28 13.20 -10.74
N CYS A 574 2.30 12.42 -11.12
CA CYS A 574 2.95 11.42 -10.26
C CYS A 574 4.45 11.75 -10.13
N PRO A 575 4.86 12.69 -9.25
CA PRO A 575 6.23 13.22 -9.23
C PRO A 575 7.33 12.16 -9.19
N GLY A 576 7.15 11.09 -8.41
CA GLY A 576 8.13 10.00 -8.29
C GLY A 576 8.10 8.94 -9.41
N GLY A 577 7.17 9.04 -10.36
CA GLY A 577 7.03 8.12 -11.49
C GLY A 577 6.85 6.65 -11.10
N ILE A 578 7.26 5.78 -12.01
CA ILE A 578 7.40 4.34 -11.81
C ILE A 578 8.81 4.03 -11.31
N ASN A 579 8.94 3.29 -10.20
CA ASN A 579 10.22 2.88 -9.64
C ASN A 579 10.27 1.37 -9.42
N CYS A 580 11.00 0.68 -10.30
CA CYS A 580 11.23 -0.75 -10.24
C CYS A 580 12.60 -1.05 -9.63
N GLN A 581 12.63 -1.84 -8.54
CA GLN A 581 13.87 -2.20 -7.85
C GLN A 581 13.97 -3.71 -7.63
N ASN A 582 15.06 -4.32 -8.10
CA ASN A 582 15.29 -5.77 -8.00
C ASN A 582 14.07 -6.56 -8.50
N SER A 583 13.48 -6.18 -9.64
CA SER A 583 12.24 -6.77 -10.16
C SER A 583 12.17 -6.69 -11.69
N SER A 584 11.39 -7.57 -12.29
CA SER A 584 11.11 -7.61 -13.72
C SER A 584 9.94 -6.68 -14.06
N ILE A 585 10.07 -5.86 -15.10
CA ILE A 585 9.02 -4.90 -15.47
C ILE A 585 8.79 -4.83 -16.98
N VAL A 586 7.52 -4.88 -17.37
CA VAL A 586 7.05 -4.57 -18.72
C VAL A 586 6.14 -3.35 -18.62
N VAL A 587 6.47 -2.30 -19.38
CA VAL A 587 5.61 -1.13 -19.55
C VAL A 587 5.38 -0.94 -21.04
N ARG A 588 4.15 -1.14 -21.51
CA ARG A 588 3.83 -1.03 -22.94
C ARG A 588 2.63 -0.15 -23.25
N ASN A 589 2.68 0.56 -24.37
CA ASN A 589 1.56 1.33 -24.92
C ASN A 589 0.89 2.27 -23.90
N SER A 590 1.68 2.89 -23.01
CA SER A 590 1.18 3.68 -21.88
C SER A 590 1.60 5.16 -21.97
N VAL A 591 0.90 6.03 -21.25
CA VAL A 591 1.18 7.48 -21.21
C VAL A 591 1.65 7.87 -19.81
N ILE A 592 2.80 8.53 -19.70
CA ILE A 592 3.37 9.03 -18.44
C ILE A 592 3.64 10.52 -18.61
N ARG A 593 2.93 11.38 -17.88
CA ARG A 593 3.11 12.83 -18.01
C ARG A 593 2.92 13.60 -16.72
N ASP A 594 3.32 14.87 -16.72
CA ASP A 594 3.17 15.78 -15.58
C ASP A 594 3.83 15.21 -14.30
N ALA A 595 5.04 14.66 -14.42
CA ALA A 595 5.79 14.01 -13.34
C ALA A 595 7.26 14.49 -13.33
N ASP A 596 8.00 14.34 -12.22
CA ASP A 596 9.44 14.62 -12.21
C ASP A 596 10.21 13.47 -12.89
N TYR A 597 9.83 12.22 -12.61
CA TYR A 597 10.46 11.02 -13.18
C TYR A 597 9.44 10.20 -13.97
N GLY A 598 9.86 9.62 -15.10
CA GLY A 598 9.06 8.68 -15.87
C GLY A 598 9.20 7.26 -15.31
N ILE A 599 10.16 6.50 -15.83
CA ILE A 599 10.40 5.10 -15.47
C ILE A 599 11.83 4.93 -14.94
N LYS A 600 11.94 4.50 -13.68
CA LYS A 600 13.22 4.19 -13.03
C LYS A 600 13.36 2.69 -12.81
N ILE A 601 14.47 2.14 -13.28
CA ILE A 601 14.84 0.73 -13.19
C ILE A 601 16.15 0.64 -12.43
N LEU A 602 16.16 -0.10 -11.32
CA LEU A 602 17.29 -0.20 -10.42
C LEU A 602 17.58 -1.65 -10.07
N ARG A 603 18.79 -2.13 -10.39
CA ARG A 603 19.21 -3.51 -10.06
C ARG A 603 18.27 -4.59 -10.61
N SER A 604 17.73 -4.37 -11.80
CA SER A 604 16.78 -5.28 -12.43
C SER A 604 17.45 -6.08 -13.55
N SER A 605 17.18 -7.38 -13.60
CA SER A 605 17.77 -8.29 -14.59
C SER A 605 16.93 -8.44 -15.86
N THR A 606 15.67 -7.98 -15.88
CA THR A 606 14.85 -8.00 -17.09
C THR A 606 13.89 -6.82 -17.15
N TYR A 607 13.79 -6.13 -18.28
CA TYR A 607 12.75 -5.14 -18.50
C TYR A 607 12.43 -4.96 -19.99
N ARG A 608 11.18 -4.60 -20.30
CA ARG A 608 10.74 -4.21 -21.65
C ARG A 608 9.87 -2.97 -21.57
N ILE A 609 10.36 -1.86 -22.12
CA ILE A 609 9.69 -0.56 -22.13
C ILE A 609 9.38 -0.24 -23.58
N GLU A 610 8.11 -0.36 -23.98
CA GLU A 610 7.70 -0.40 -25.40
C GLU A 610 6.54 0.54 -25.74
N GLY A 611 6.64 1.34 -26.80
CA GLY A 611 5.48 2.07 -27.33
C GLY A 611 4.88 3.11 -26.40
N ASN A 612 5.63 3.62 -25.41
CA ASN A 612 5.11 4.56 -24.41
C ASN A 612 5.29 6.02 -24.85
N SER A 613 4.43 6.91 -24.37
CA SER A 613 4.60 8.36 -24.50
C SER A 613 4.95 8.96 -23.12
N ILE A 614 6.15 9.52 -22.98
CA ILE A 614 6.73 9.94 -21.70
C ILE A 614 7.09 11.43 -21.77
N ALA A 615 6.42 12.26 -20.95
CA ALA A 615 6.60 13.71 -20.87
C ALA A 615 6.75 14.19 -19.42
N VAL A 616 7.99 14.26 -18.93
CA VAL A 616 8.31 14.49 -17.50
C VAL A 616 9.34 15.60 -17.35
N ASP A 617 9.55 16.12 -16.14
CA ASP A 617 10.42 17.29 -15.91
C ASP A 617 11.91 16.92 -15.76
N ASN A 618 12.25 15.80 -15.11
CA ASN A 618 13.64 15.44 -14.77
C ASN A 618 14.20 14.31 -15.65
N ILE A 619 13.78 13.06 -15.47
CA ILE A 619 14.33 11.93 -16.24
C ILE A 619 13.20 11.07 -16.81
N GLY A 620 13.17 10.90 -18.13
CA GLY A 620 12.20 10.07 -18.84
C GLY A 620 12.36 8.59 -18.48
N ILE A 621 13.50 7.99 -18.83
CA ILE A 621 13.85 6.61 -18.46
C ILE A 621 15.22 6.59 -17.78
N ASP A 622 15.31 5.98 -16.61
CA ASP A 622 16.55 5.85 -15.81
C ASP A 622 16.84 4.38 -15.53
N VAL A 623 17.86 3.82 -16.19
CA VAL A 623 18.36 2.47 -15.91
C VAL A 623 19.65 2.58 -15.11
N SER A 624 19.66 2.03 -13.91
CA SER A 624 20.78 2.12 -12.98
C SER A 624 21.15 0.76 -12.39
N LEU A 625 22.45 0.49 -12.25
CA LEU A 625 22.99 -0.70 -11.58
C LEU A 625 22.38 -2.02 -12.10
N SER A 626 22.11 -2.13 -13.40
CA SER A 626 21.45 -3.30 -14.00
C SER A 626 22.42 -4.04 -14.92
N TRP A 627 22.50 -5.38 -14.80
CA TRP A 627 23.56 -6.19 -15.41
C TRP A 627 23.09 -7.55 -15.90
N ASP A 628 23.52 -7.93 -17.10
CA ASP A 628 23.31 -9.23 -17.78
C ASP A 628 21.86 -9.80 -17.71
N GLY A 629 21.10 -9.72 -18.82
CA GLY A 629 19.70 -10.14 -18.90
C GLY A 629 18.95 -9.65 -20.14
N GLU A 630 17.61 -9.71 -20.15
CA GLU A 630 16.78 -9.28 -21.29
C GLU A 630 16.29 -7.84 -21.11
N TYR A 631 16.69 -6.94 -22.01
CA TYR A 631 16.55 -5.50 -21.82
C TYR A 631 16.11 -4.82 -23.09
N GLU A 632 15.01 -4.08 -23.05
CA GLU A 632 14.47 -3.44 -24.23
C GLU A 632 13.84 -2.08 -23.89
N ILE A 633 14.26 -1.04 -24.61
CA ILE A 633 13.63 0.28 -24.67
C ILE A 633 13.28 0.51 -26.14
N ILE A 634 12.03 0.28 -26.54
CA ILE A 634 11.64 0.17 -27.95
C ILE A 634 10.45 1.10 -28.27
N ASP A 635 10.49 1.80 -29.40
CA ASP A 635 9.34 2.56 -29.93
C ASP A 635 8.71 3.57 -28.95
N ASN A 636 9.48 4.07 -27.97
CA ASN A 636 8.98 5.08 -27.03
C ASN A 636 9.13 6.49 -27.61
N HIS A 637 8.18 7.36 -27.27
CA HIS A 637 8.26 8.80 -27.52
C HIS A 637 8.53 9.54 -26.21
N ILE A 638 9.72 10.10 -26.06
CA ILE A 638 10.22 10.71 -24.81
C ILE A 638 10.54 12.17 -25.08
N PHE A 639 9.84 13.09 -24.41
CA PHE A 639 10.01 14.53 -24.66
C PHE A 639 9.89 15.41 -23.42
N GLY A 640 10.54 16.58 -23.46
CA GLY A 640 10.42 17.61 -22.42
C GLY A 640 11.20 17.38 -21.13
N ALA A 641 11.86 16.23 -20.96
CA ALA A 641 12.62 15.88 -19.75
C ALA A 641 13.99 16.55 -19.71
N ASN A 642 14.52 16.86 -18.52
CA ASN A 642 15.91 17.31 -18.38
C ASN A 642 16.91 16.26 -18.91
N THR A 643 16.60 14.97 -18.79
CA THR A 643 17.29 13.87 -19.47
C THR A 643 16.28 12.90 -20.05
N GLY A 644 16.31 12.67 -21.37
CA GLY A 644 15.40 11.74 -22.03
C GLY A 644 15.60 10.31 -21.52
N VAL A 645 16.76 9.74 -21.81
CA VAL A 645 17.16 8.41 -21.34
C VAL A 645 18.51 8.48 -20.62
N ARG A 646 18.62 7.85 -19.45
CA ARG A 646 19.87 7.71 -18.70
C ARG A 646 20.17 6.25 -18.42
N ILE A 647 21.38 5.82 -18.78
CA ILE A 647 21.95 4.52 -18.43
C ILE A 647 23.19 4.76 -17.54
N TYR A 648 23.18 4.22 -16.32
CA TYR A 648 24.21 4.49 -15.32
C TYR A 648 24.67 3.22 -14.60
N ASP A 649 25.99 2.96 -14.57
CA ASP A 649 26.58 1.75 -13.95
C ASP A 649 25.89 0.45 -14.35
N SER A 650 25.44 0.37 -15.60
CA SER A 650 24.62 -0.74 -16.10
C SER A 650 25.26 -1.32 -17.35
N TRP A 651 25.75 -2.56 -17.28
CA TRP A 651 26.66 -3.13 -18.28
C TRP A 651 26.31 -4.59 -18.60
N SER A 652 26.69 -5.05 -19.79
CA SER A 652 26.52 -6.45 -20.24
C SER A 652 27.77 -6.99 -20.93
N ILE A 653 28.05 -8.27 -20.68
CA ILE A 653 29.16 -9.01 -21.29
C ILE A 653 28.82 -9.39 -22.73
N LEU A 654 27.54 -9.62 -23.02
CA LEU A 654 27.06 -10.27 -24.25
C LEU A 654 26.76 -9.29 -25.38
N GLY A 655 26.94 -7.98 -25.16
CA GLY A 655 26.87 -6.93 -26.18
C GLY A 655 25.46 -6.61 -26.69
N GLU A 656 24.63 -7.62 -26.91
CA GLU A 656 23.26 -7.48 -27.42
C GLU A 656 22.20 -7.56 -26.33
N ASN A 657 22.51 -8.26 -25.24
CA ASN A 657 21.76 -8.22 -24.00
C ASN A 657 22.18 -7.00 -23.15
N SER A 658 22.30 -5.84 -23.79
CA SER A 658 22.79 -4.62 -23.14
C SER A 658 21.68 -3.98 -22.29
N PRO A 659 21.93 -3.53 -21.03
CA PRO A 659 20.98 -2.81 -20.17
C PRO A 659 20.58 -1.41 -20.69
N GLY A 660 20.58 -1.23 -21.99
CA GLY A 660 20.24 -0.02 -22.70
C GLY A 660 20.07 -0.34 -24.18
N ASN A 661 19.51 -1.50 -24.53
CA ASN A 661 19.13 -1.74 -25.91
C ASN A 661 17.98 -0.79 -26.26
N CYS A 662 18.31 0.34 -26.88
CA CYS A 662 17.38 1.37 -27.27
C CYS A 662 17.16 1.29 -28.77
N CYS A 663 15.95 0.91 -29.19
CA CYS A 663 15.62 0.71 -30.60
C CYS A 663 14.40 1.55 -31.01
N SER A 664 14.48 2.24 -32.15
CA SER A 664 13.33 2.91 -32.77
C SER A 664 12.61 3.94 -31.90
N ASN A 665 13.27 4.48 -30.86
CA ASN A 665 12.66 5.50 -30.00
C ASN A 665 12.73 6.89 -30.66
N THR A 666 11.77 7.75 -30.34
CA THR A 666 11.79 9.18 -30.60
C THR A 666 12.09 9.92 -29.30
N ILE A 667 13.26 10.53 -29.19
CA ILE A 667 13.74 11.27 -28.02
C ILE A 667 13.95 12.72 -28.43
N GLU A 668 13.05 13.62 -28.05
CA GLU A 668 13.05 15.00 -28.57
C GLU A 668 12.79 16.07 -27.52
N ASP A 669 13.25 17.29 -27.75
CA ASP A 669 12.95 18.47 -26.89
C ASP A 669 13.34 18.29 -25.41
N ASN A 670 14.39 17.50 -25.15
CA ASN A 670 14.90 17.20 -23.81
C ASN A 670 16.03 18.17 -23.39
N GLY A 671 16.45 18.18 -22.12
CA GLY A 671 17.66 18.88 -21.68
C GLY A 671 18.91 18.25 -22.31
N VAL A 672 19.03 16.94 -22.14
CA VAL A 672 19.98 16.06 -22.84
C VAL A 672 19.18 14.85 -23.34
N GLY A 673 19.41 14.43 -24.59
CA GLY A 673 18.66 13.31 -25.18
C GLY A 673 18.98 11.98 -24.49
N LEU A 674 20.23 11.54 -24.57
CA LEU A 674 20.73 10.29 -24.02
C LEU A 674 21.98 10.51 -23.15
N VAL A 675 22.02 9.92 -21.96
CA VAL A 675 23.17 9.96 -21.04
C VAL A 675 23.64 8.54 -20.71
N VAL A 676 24.92 8.24 -20.91
CA VAL A 676 25.50 6.90 -20.71
C VAL A 676 26.80 6.97 -19.91
N LEU A 677 26.76 6.58 -18.63
CA LEU A 677 27.87 6.85 -17.70
C LEU A 677 28.25 5.65 -16.83
N ASN A 678 29.46 5.71 -16.27
CA ASN A 678 30.05 4.84 -15.26
C ASN A 678 30.07 3.37 -15.70
N HIS A 679 30.87 3.03 -16.72
CA HIS A 679 31.00 1.67 -17.25
C HIS A 679 29.72 1.07 -17.84
N SER A 680 28.79 1.91 -18.30
CA SER A 680 27.54 1.40 -18.85
C SER A 680 27.71 0.82 -20.26
N SER A 681 26.82 -0.08 -20.68
CA SER A 681 26.71 -0.51 -22.07
C SER A 681 25.31 -0.23 -22.61
N VAL A 682 25.25 0.26 -23.85
CA VAL A 682 24.01 0.64 -24.54
C VAL A 682 24.18 0.35 -26.03
N THR A 683 23.12 -0.11 -26.68
CA THR A 683 23.08 -0.31 -28.14
C THR A 683 21.96 0.57 -28.69
N LEU A 684 22.28 1.44 -29.65
CA LEU A 684 21.32 2.34 -30.28
C LEU A 684 21.08 1.91 -31.72
N THR A 685 19.85 1.53 -32.06
CA THR A 685 19.46 1.18 -33.43
C THR A 685 18.19 1.90 -33.86
N GLY A 686 18.21 2.58 -35.01
CA GLY A 686 17.02 3.19 -35.60
C GLY A 686 16.35 4.31 -34.78
N ASN A 687 17.00 4.87 -33.76
CA ASN A 687 16.40 5.92 -32.94
C ASN A 687 16.42 7.28 -33.66
N LEU A 688 15.43 8.12 -33.35
CA LEU A 688 15.42 9.55 -33.64
C LEU A 688 15.71 10.31 -32.33
N ILE A 689 16.85 10.97 -32.23
CA ILE A 689 17.24 11.82 -31.10
C ILE A 689 17.40 13.24 -31.63
N GLN A 690 16.55 14.18 -31.20
CA GLN A 690 16.59 15.52 -31.78
C GLN A 690 16.31 16.67 -30.81
N ASN A 691 16.81 17.85 -31.15
CA ASN A 691 16.45 19.14 -30.54
C ASN A 691 16.58 19.14 -29.01
N SER A 692 17.68 18.61 -28.48
CA SER A 692 17.96 18.74 -27.05
C SER A 692 18.44 20.18 -26.73
N LYS A 693 18.19 20.68 -25.51
CA LYS A 693 18.59 22.05 -25.10
C LYS A 693 20.11 22.17 -24.88
N ALA A 694 20.76 21.04 -24.64
CA ALA A 694 22.19 20.81 -24.63
C ALA A 694 22.45 19.64 -25.60
N GLU A 695 23.37 18.72 -25.31
CA GLU A 695 23.73 17.67 -26.26
C GLU A 695 22.66 16.57 -26.44
N GLU A 696 22.53 16.05 -27.66
CA GLU A 696 21.70 14.88 -27.96
C GLU A 696 22.25 13.62 -27.27
N ILE A 697 23.58 13.48 -27.20
CA ILE A 697 24.24 12.35 -26.57
C ILE A 697 25.39 12.81 -25.65
N GLN A 698 25.35 12.38 -24.39
CA GLN A 698 26.45 12.48 -23.45
C GLN A 698 26.88 11.10 -22.97
N PHE A 699 28.19 10.86 -22.93
CA PHE A 699 28.73 9.63 -22.37
C PHE A 699 30.13 9.81 -21.78
N ASP A 700 30.63 8.80 -21.06
CA ASP A 700 32.02 8.75 -20.62
C ASP A 700 32.80 7.65 -21.33
N HIS A 701 34.13 7.81 -21.35
CA HIS A 701 35.08 6.93 -22.01
C HIS A 701 35.04 5.50 -21.46
N SER A 702 34.59 5.36 -20.22
CA SER A 702 34.48 4.08 -19.53
C SER A 702 33.31 3.23 -20.02
N SER A 703 32.33 3.85 -20.68
CA SER A 703 31.09 3.24 -21.15
C SER A 703 31.17 2.78 -22.62
N LYS A 704 30.45 1.71 -22.96
CA LYS A 704 30.32 1.16 -24.31
C LYS A 704 29.01 1.63 -24.95
N LEU A 705 29.10 2.64 -25.80
CA LEU A 705 28.02 3.08 -26.68
C LEU A 705 28.18 2.45 -28.07
N ASP A 706 27.37 1.43 -28.38
CA ASP A 706 27.33 0.80 -29.71
C ASP A 706 26.24 1.44 -30.58
N MET A 707 26.65 2.18 -31.59
CA MET A 707 25.77 2.80 -32.60
C MET A 707 26.38 2.74 -33.99
N ASP A 708 27.42 1.92 -34.15
CA ASP A 708 28.21 1.82 -35.37
C ASP A 708 27.44 0.97 -36.39
N TRP A 709 27.09 1.53 -37.55
CA TRP A 709 26.27 0.85 -38.58
C TRP A 709 24.82 0.57 -38.18
N ARG A 710 24.31 1.26 -37.16
CA ARG A 710 22.96 1.01 -36.61
C ARG A 710 21.87 2.00 -37.06
N ILE A 711 22.20 2.93 -37.97
CA ILE A 711 21.24 3.77 -38.71
C ILE A 711 20.33 4.63 -37.80
N ASN A 712 20.92 5.35 -36.85
CA ASN A 712 20.18 6.32 -36.04
C ASN A 712 20.10 7.69 -36.73
N GLN A 713 19.08 8.48 -36.39
CA GLN A 713 18.93 9.89 -36.74
C GLN A 713 19.18 10.74 -35.50
N ILE A 714 20.24 11.55 -35.52
CA ILE A 714 20.65 12.39 -34.40
C ILE A 714 20.79 13.82 -34.92
N ILE A 715 19.84 14.68 -34.60
CA ILE A 715 19.64 15.94 -35.31
C ILE A 715 19.56 17.08 -34.30
N ASP A 716 20.25 18.18 -34.59
CA ASP A 716 20.05 19.44 -33.86
C ASP A 716 19.65 20.53 -34.87
N ASP A 717 18.36 20.83 -34.92
CA ASP A 717 17.78 21.89 -35.75
C ASP A 717 17.82 23.26 -35.04
N GLU A 718 18.15 23.32 -33.75
CA GLU A 718 18.28 24.57 -32.98
C GLU A 718 19.67 25.24 -33.16
N TYR A 719 20.61 24.55 -33.81
CA TYR A 719 21.93 25.09 -34.16
C TYR A 719 21.89 26.30 -35.12
N PRO A 720 22.72 27.34 -34.90
CA PRO A 720 23.70 27.50 -33.82
C PRO A 720 23.13 28.14 -32.55
N ASN A 721 23.27 27.43 -31.42
CA ASN A 721 22.94 27.91 -30.08
C ASN A 721 24.21 28.04 -29.21
N PRO A 722 24.49 29.18 -28.54
CA PRO A 722 25.71 29.34 -27.75
C PRO A 722 25.86 28.40 -26.54
N THR A 723 24.76 27.82 -26.06
CA THR A 723 24.75 26.88 -24.93
C THR A 723 24.67 25.42 -25.34
N ASP A 724 24.42 25.15 -26.62
CA ASP A 724 24.38 23.82 -27.21
C ASP A 724 25.31 23.76 -28.43
N LEU A 725 26.49 23.21 -28.20
CA LEU A 725 27.60 23.25 -29.15
C LEU A 725 27.85 21.90 -29.83
N TYR A 726 27.37 20.79 -29.28
CA TYR A 726 27.82 19.46 -29.64
C TYR A 726 26.64 18.49 -29.80
N LEU A 727 26.65 17.71 -30.87
CA LEU A 727 25.70 16.60 -31.06
C LEU A 727 26.02 15.44 -30.10
N ALA A 728 27.32 15.18 -29.89
CA ALA A 728 27.76 14.15 -28.94
C ALA A 728 29.01 14.58 -28.17
N THR A 729 29.00 14.33 -26.86
CA THR A 729 30.09 14.68 -25.94
C THR A 729 30.57 13.46 -25.16
N CYS A 730 31.88 13.20 -25.21
CA CYS A 730 32.57 12.28 -24.30
C CYS A 730 33.20 13.09 -23.15
N LEU A 731 32.71 12.92 -21.92
CA LEU A 731 33.02 13.81 -20.79
C LEU A 731 34.48 13.72 -20.29
N ASP A 732 35.16 12.60 -20.49
CA ASP A 732 36.47 12.29 -19.89
C ASP A 732 37.46 11.62 -20.87
N HIS A 733 37.32 11.86 -22.18
CA HIS A 733 38.14 11.21 -23.20
C HIS A 733 39.68 11.38 -22.98
N PRO A 734 40.46 10.29 -22.81
CA PRO A 734 41.91 10.36 -22.63
C PRO A 734 42.62 10.65 -23.97
N ILE A 735 43.52 11.63 -23.98
CA ILE A 735 44.17 12.17 -25.21
C ILE A 735 45.03 11.13 -25.97
N VAL A 736 45.44 10.00 -25.36
CA VAL A 736 46.67 9.32 -25.79
C VAL A 736 46.62 7.80 -26.06
N THR A 737 45.56 7.04 -25.73
CA THR A 737 45.71 5.55 -25.73
C THR A 737 44.57 4.67 -26.22
N ASN A 738 43.38 5.20 -26.51
CA ASN A 738 42.28 4.37 -27.02
C ASN A 738 41.81 4.95 -28.36
N GLY A 739 41.64 4.09 -29.36
CA GLY A 739 41.16 4.51 -30.68
C GLY A 739 39.81 5.21 -30.61
N PRO A 740 39.41 5.90 -31.68
CA PRO A 740 38.20 6.72 -31.68
C PRO A 740 36.92 5.91 -31.41
N HIS A 741 35.94 6.53 -30.75
CA HIS A 741 34.59 5.99 -30.60
C HIS A 741 33.93 5.84 -31.97
N LYS A 742 33.55 4.62 -32.33
CA LYS A 742 32.97 4.32 -33.64
C LYS A 742 31.48 4.68 -33.64
N MET A 743 31.09 5.65 -34.47
CA MET A 743 29.71 6.13 -34.57
C MET A 743 29.29 6.26 -36.04
N ARG A 744 29.70 5.31 -36.87
CA ARG A 744 29.56 5.42 -38.34
C ARG A 744 28.14 5.10 -38.76
N LYS A 745 27.78 5.63 -39.94
CA LYS A 745 26.50 5.41 -40.63
C LYS A 745 25.26 5.79 -39.82
N ASN A 746 25.34 6.92 -39.15
CA ASN A 746 24.18 7.61 -38.59
C ASN A 746 23.91 8.87 -39.43
N TYR A 747 22.67 9.33 -39.43
CA TYR A 747 22.26 10.60 -40.01
C TYR A 747 22.39 11.68 -38.93
N TRP A 748 23.17 12.74 -39.21
CA TRP A 748 23.55 13.76 -38.22
C TRP A 748 22.88 15.13 -38.47
N GLY A 749 21.83 15.18 -39.30
CA GLY A 749 21.15 16.40 -39.70
C GLY A 749 21.91 17.28 -40.71
N GLU A 750 21.24 18.32 -41.20
CA GLU A 750 21.82 19.30 -42.15
C GLU A 750 22.87 20.22 -41.50
N SER A 751 22.79 20.40 -40.18
CA SER A 751 23.70 21.22 -39.36
C SER A 751 25.02 20.50 -39.01
N TYR A 752 25.25 19.31 -39.58
CA TYR A 752 26.44 18.50 -39.33
C TYR A 752 27.76 19.24 -39.63
N GLY A 753 28.64 19.24 -38.62
CA GLY A 753 30.03 19.67 -38.68
C GLY A 753 30.86 18.87 -37.68
N GLN A 754 32.11 18.53 -38.00
CA GLN A 754 32.92 17.67 -37.13
C GLN A 754 33.30 18.32 -35.79
N GLU A 755 33.26 19.64 -35.74
CA GLU A 755 33.38 20.45 -34.54
C GLU A 755 32.23 20.22 -33.54
N ARG A 756 31.12 19.58 -33.97
CA ARG A 756 29.98 19.22 -33.13
C ARG A 756 30.25 17.98 -32.24
N PHE A 757 31.50 17.52 -32.13
CA PHE A 757 31.87 16.35 -31.31
C PHE A 757 33.04 16.69 -30.34
N SER A 758 32.78 16.61 -29.03
CA SER A 758 33.68 17.07 -27.95
C SER A 758 34.39 15.92 -27.22
N PRO A 759 35.66 16.06 -26.74
CA PRO A 759 36.47 17.29 -26.63
C PRO A 759 37.56 17.51 -27.69
N TYR A 760 37.74 16.59 -28.65
CA TYR A 760 38.83 16.67 -29.64
C TYR A 760 38.42 16.44 -31.10
N GLY A 761 37.12 16.33 -31.41
CA GLY A 761 36.64 16.02 -32.77
C GLY A 761 37.34 14.78 -33.36
N TYR A 762 38.08 14.96 -34.46
CA TYR A 762 38.78 13.95 -35.27
C TYR A 762 39.64 12.92 -34.50
N ALA A 763 40.14 13.23 -33.31
CA ALA A 763 41.01 12.31 -32.57
C ALA A 763 40.22 11.33 -31.69
N ALA A 764 38.97 11.65 -31.37
CA ALA A 764 38.15 10.96 -30.39
C ALA A 764 36.97 10.20 -31.00
N PHE A 765 36.54 10.55 -32.23
CA PHE A 765 35.37 9.94 -32.87
C PHE A 765 35.64 9.51 -34.32
N ASP A 766 35.21 8.30 -34.69
CA ASP A 766 35.23 7.76 -36.05
C ASP A 766 33.81 7.88 -36.60
N ILE A 767 33.57 8.99 -37.28
CA ILE A 767 32.26 9.42 -37.77
C ILE A 767 32.26 9.29 -39.29
N PHE A 768 31.35 8.48 -39.80
CA PHE A 768 31.09 8.34 -41.24
C PHE A 768 29.61 8.66 -41.48
N PRO A 769 29.25 9.93 -41.71
CA PRO A 769 27.86 10.36 -41.79
C PRO A 769 27.15 9.78 -43.02
N ILE A 770 25.85 9.56 -42.91
CA ILE A 770 24.95 9.39 -44.06
C ILE A 770 24.39 10.79 -44.40
N TRP A 771 24.41 11.18 -45.67
CA TRP A 771 24.04 12.53 -46.10
C TRP A 771 22.56 12.70 -46.45
N ASP A 772 21.88 11.61 -46.79
CA ASP A 772 20.45 11.54 -47.05
C ASP A 772 19.77 10.73 -45.95
N ASP A 773 18.45 10.91 -45.80
CA ASP A 773 17.61 10.08 -44.93
C ASP A 773 17.93 8.60 -45.16
N PRO A 774 18.16 7.80 -44.11
CA PRO A 774 18.58 6.43 -44.30
C PRO A 774 17.51 5.62 -45.05
N PRO A 775 17.88 4.85 -46.09
CA PRO A 775 16.96 3.91 -46.70
C PRO A 775 16.59 2.82 -45.69
N PRO A 776 15.44 2.13 -45.86
CA PRO A 776 15.06 1.01 -45.01
C PRO A 776 16.19 -0.03 -44.93
N LEU A 777 16.34 -0.64 -43.74
CA LEU A 777 17.36 -1.63 -43.42
C LEU A 777 17.46 -2.70 -44.53
N ALA A 778 18.67 -3.14 -44.87
CA ALA A 778 18.92 -4.13 -45.91
C ALA A 778 20.11 -5.04 -45.56
N GLY A 779 20.08 -6.30 -46.01
CA GLY A 779 21.14 -7.27 -45.72
C GLY A 779 21.05 -7.82 -44.30
N LEU A 780 22.19 -7.93 -43.61
CA LEU A 780 22.29 -8.47 -42.25
C LEU A 780 21.38 -7.74 -41.26
N ASP A 781 21.35 -6.41 -41.29
CA ASP A 781 20.58 -5.61 -40.32
C ASP A 781 19.06 -5.82 -40.48
N ALA A 782 18.58 -6.01 -41.72
CA ALA A 782 17.19 -6.35 -41.98
C ALA A 782 16.86 -7.78 -41.54
N LEU A 783 17.77 -8.73 -41.77
CA LEU A 783 17.59 -10.11 -41.31
C LEU A 783 17.51 -10.18 -39.78
N TYR A 784 18.35 -9.42 -39.10
CA TYR A 784 18.40 -9.38 -37.64
C TYR A 784 17.15 -8.73 -37.04
N GLN A 785 16.74 -7.59 -37.57
CA GLN A 785 15.49 -6.93 -37.16
C GLN A 785 14.27 -7.83 -37.40
N ASN A 786 14.18 -8.49 -38.55
CA ASN A 786 13.08 -9.41 -38.86
C ASN A 786 13.08 -10.63 -37.93
N ALA A 787 14.25 -11.12 -37.50
CA ALA A 787 14.34 -12.19 -36.51
C ALA A 787 13.78 -11.75 -35.16
N GLY A 788 14.16 -10.56 -34.68
CA GLY A 788 13.62 -9.97 -33.45
C GLY A 788 12.12 -9.66 -33.52
N GLN A 789 11.64 -9.17 -34.66
CA GLN A 789 10.20 -8.96 -34.88
C GLN A 789 9.44 -10.30 -34.84
N ALA A 790 9.98 -11.36 -35.45
CA ALA A 790 9.36 -12.67 -35.40
C ALA A 790 9.29 -13.23 -33.97
N VAL A 791 10.22 -12.89 -33.08
CA VAL A 791 10.12 -13.21 -31.64
C VAL A 791 8.99 -12.42 -30.99
N THR A 792 8.89 -11.12 -31.27
CA THR A 792 7.81 -10.24 -30.77
C THR A 792 6.42 -10.71 -31.23
N ASP A 793 6.33 -11.24 -32.45
CA ASP A 793 5.09 -11.78 -33.03
C ASP A 793 4.78 -13.23 -32.59
N GLU A 794 5.54 -13.79 -31.64
CA GLU A 794 5.47 -15.19 -31.19
C GLU A 794 5.67 -16.23 -32.31
N ASN A 795 6.28 -15.85 -33.42
CA ASN A 795 6.58 -16.70 -34.57
C ASN A 795 8.00 -17.28 -34.48
N TYR A 796 8.22 -18.09 -33.45
CA TYR A 796 9.53 -18.63 -33.09
C TYR A 796 10.21 -19.47 -34.17
N ALA A 797 9.44 -20.20 -34.98
CA ALA A 797 10.00 -20.98 -36.10
C ALA A 797 10.65 -20.07 -37.17
N THR A 798 10.06 -18.90 -37.42
CA THR A 798 10.62 -17.91 -38.34
C THR A 798 11.85 -17.24 -37.73
N ALA A 799 11.78 -16.87 -36.45
CA ALA A 799 12.91 -16.31 -35.72
C ALA A 799 14.13 -17.27 -35.71
N GLU A 800 13.92 -18.54 -35.39
CA GLU A 800 14.97 -19.56 -35.35
C GLU A 800 15.65 -19.71 -36.73
N THR A 801 14.86 -19.76 -37.80
CA THR A 801 15.37 -19.84 -39.18
C THR A 801 16.26 -18.64 -39.51
N LEU A 802 15.81 -17.43 -39.19
CA LEU A 802 16.55 -16.20 -39.47
C LEU A 802 17.82 -16.10 -38.63
N TYR A 803 17.78 -16.44 -37.34
CA TYR A 803 18.98 -16.45 -36.50
C TYR A 803 20.01 -17.49 -36.95
N ARG A 804 19.59 -18.71 -37.33
CA ARG A 804 20.51 -19.71 -37.92
C ARG A 804 21.09 -19.25 -39.25
N GLN A 805 20.30 -18.56 -40.08
CA GLN A 805 20.78 -17.96 -41.33
C GLN A 805 21.88 -16.92 -41.06
N ILE A 806 21.68 -16.05 -40.06
CA ILE A 806 22.65 -15.02 -39.68
C ILE A 806 23.97 -15.63 -39.22
N VAL A 807 23.92 -16.66 -38.36
CA VAL A 807 25.12 -17.40 -37.91
C VAL A 807 25.88 -18.04 -39.07
N SER A 808 25.16 -18.53 -40.08
CA SER A 808 25.77 -19.21 -41.24
C SER A 808 26.34 -18.24 -42.27
N GLU A 809 25.63 -17.16 -42.59
CA GLU A 809 25.98 -16.25 -43.68
C GLU A 809 26.93 -15.13 -43.24
N TYR A 810 26.91 -14.75 -41.96
CA TYR A 810 27.67 -13.61 -41.43
C TYR A 810 28.48 -13.99 -40.17
N PRO A 811 29.31 -15.05 -40.20
CA PRO A 811 29.97 -15.59 -39.00
C PRO A 811 30.96 -14.64 -38.30
N GLU A 812 31.41 -13.57 -38.96
CA GLU A 812 32.29 -12.56 -38.34
C GLU A 812 31.51 -11.50 -37.54
N SER A 813 30.19 -11.44 -37.70
CA SER A 813 29.38 -10.34 -37.17
C SER A 813 29.03 -10.56 -35.69
N GLU A 814 28.71 -9.46 -34.99
CA GLU A 814 28.25 -9.55 -33.60
C GLU A 814 26.85 -10.16 -33.54
N GLU A 815 26.01 -9.86 -34.54
CA GLU A 815 24.66 -10.41 -34.73
C GLU A 815 24.69 -11.93 -34.82
N ALA A 816 25.70 -12.53 -35.44
CA ALA A 816 25.87 -13.98 -35.46
C ALA A 816 26.17 -14.54 -34.07
N LYS A 817 26.97 -13.85 -33.25
CA LYS A 817 27.30 -14.30 -31.89
C LYS A 817 26.09 -14.22 -30.98
N ALA A 818 25.29 -13.17 -31.08
CA ALA A 818 24.07 -13.06 -30.29
C ALA A 818 22.92 -13.91 -30.81
N SER A 819 22.82 -14.11 -32.13
CA SER A 819 21.89 -15.09 -32.73
C SER A 819 22.03 -16.46 -32.06
N LEU A 820 23.26 -16.89 -31.72
CA LEU A 820 23.48 -18.13 -30.97
C LEU A 820 22.76 -18.13 -29.62
N LEU A 821 22.74 -17.01 -28.89
CA LEU A 821 22.08 -16.90 -27.60
C LEU A 821 20.56 -16.76 -27.77
N HIS A 822 20.07 -16.06 -28.78
CA HIS A 822 18.64 -16.01 -29.09
C HIS A 822 18.08 -17.41 -29.40
N LEU A 823 18.84 -18.26 -30.08
CA LEU A 823 18.43 -19.67 -30.30
C LEU A 823 18.22 -20.43 -28.97
N PHE A 824 19.05 -20.19 -27.96
CA PHE A 824 18.86 -20.80 -26.63
C PHE A 824 17.60 -20.30 -25.91
N HIS A 825 17.30 -19.00 -26.00
CA HIS A 825 16.09 -18.44 -25.41
C HIS A 825 14.82 -18.93 -26.11
N ILE A 826 14.86 -19.06 -27.44
CA ILE A 826 13.78 -19.66 -28.21
C ILE A 826 13.55 -21.11 -27.77
N GLU A 827 14.61 -21.91 -27.63
CA GLU A 827 14.51 -23.32 -27.25
C GLU A 827 13.88 -23.52 -25.86
N LYS A 828 14.09 -22.58 -24.92
CA LYS A 828 13.42 -22.59 -23.61
C LYS A 828 11.89 -22.50 -23.72
N ILE A 829 11.38 -21.89 -24.78
CA ILE A 829 9.96 -21.59 -24.96
C ILE A 829 9.28 -22.67 -25.80
N VAL A 830 9.93 -23.14 -26.86
CA VAL A 830 9.29 -23.98 -27.88
C VAL A 830 9.33 -25.47 -27.53
N ASP A 831 10.45 -26.15 -27.79
CA ASP A 831 10.54 -27.61 -27.75
C ASP A 831 11.39 -28.14 -26.58
N GLN A 832 12.22 -27.29 -25.97
CA GLN A 832 13.17 -27.65 -24.91
C GLN A 832 14.12 -28.80 -25.29
N ASP A 833 14.43 -28.96 -26.59
CA ASP A 833 15.41 -29.90 -27.12
C ASP A 833 16.83 -29.32 -27.05
N PHE A 834 17.26 -29.02 -25.83
CA PHE A 834 18.63 -28.59 -25.53
C PHE A 834 19.70 -29.59 -26.02
N PRO A 835 19.47 -30.92 -26.07
CA PRO A 835 20.41 -31.84 -26.70
C PRO A 835 20.72 -31.53 -28.17
N ASP A 836 19.69 -31.29 -28.99
CA ASP A 836 19.87 -30.93 -30.42
C ASP A 836 20.56 -29.57 -30.56
N LEU A 837 20.11 -28.58 -29.80
CA LEU A 837 20.70 -27.24 -29.83
C LEU A 837 22.18 -27.25 -29.39
N ARG A 838 22.52 -28.05 -28.38
CA ARG A 838 23.91 -28.26 -27.94
C ARG A 838 24.74 -28.95 -29.03
N GLU A 839 24.19 -29.96 -29.71
CA GLU A 839 24.87 -30.60 -30.84
C GLU A 839 25.12 -29.57 -31.96
N TYR A 840 24.16 -28.70 -32.25
CA TYR A 840 24.35 -27.59 -33.18
C TYR A 840 25.50 -26.65 -32.75
N TYR A 841 25.58 -26.23 -31.48
CA TYR A 841 26.69 -25.39 -31.01
C TYR A 841 28.05 -26.10 -31.07
N GLN A 842 28.09 -27.42 -30.83
CA GLN A 842 29.31 -28.22 -30.87
C GLN A 842 29.77 -28.52 -32.29
N THR A 843 28.85 -28.62 -33.25
CA THR A 843 29.12 -29.00 -34.65
C THR A 843 29.05 -27.83 -35.63
N GLN A 844 28.71 -26.63 -35.16
CA GLN A 844 28.68 -25.39 -35.95
C GLN A 844 29.93 -25.24 -36.83
N PRO A 845 29.82 -25.20 -38.17
CA PRO A 845 30.99 -25.12 -39.06
C PRO A 845 31.91 -23.92 -38.80
N ASN A 846 31.35 -22.86 -38.21
CA ASN A 846 32.05 -21.62 -37.86
C ASN A 846 32.63 -21.64 -36.43
N ARG A 847 32.58 -22.77 -35.72
CA ARG A 847 33.24 -22.94 -34.42
C ARG A 847 34.76 -22.91 -34.61
N GLY A 848 35.45 -22.01 -33.90
CA GLY A 848 36.88 -21.74 -34.07
C GLY A 848 37.23 -20.77 -35.20
N TYR A 849 36.22 -20.12 -35.81
CA TYR A 849 36.41 -19.05 -36.79
C TYR A 849 37.07 -17.81 -36.17
N ASP A 850 36.63 -17.46 -34.96
CA ASP A 850 37.11 -16.34 -34.14
C ASP A 850 37.05 -16.74 -32.65
N GLU A 851 37.93 -16.15 -31.84
CA GLU A 851 38.04 -16.43 -30.40
C GLU A 851 36.72 -16.13 -29.66
N GLN A 852 36.03 -15.05 -30.03
CA GLN A 852 34.77 -14.67 -29.39
C GLN A 852 33.65 -15.64 -29.78
N MET A 853 33.57 -16.07 -31.05
CA MET A 853 32.63 -17.10 -31.50
C MET A 853 32.81 -18.44 -30.75
N GLU A 854 34.07 -18.85 -30.53
CA GLU A 854 34.38 -20.04 -29.73
C GLU A 854 33.95 -19.88 -28.26
N LYS A 855 34.19 -18.72 -27.66
CA LYS A 855 33.73 -18.42 -26.29
C LYS A 855 32.20 -18.42 -26.18
N THR A 856 31.49 -17.79 -27.11
CA THR A 856 30.03 -17.72 -27.10
C THR A 856 29.39 -19.09 -27.29
N THR A 857 29.91 -19.91 -28.21
CA THR A 857 29.41 -21.29 -28.39
C THR A 857 29.71 -22.17 -27.18
N ASN A 858 30.86 -22.02 -26.51
CA ASN A 858 31.16 -22.72 -25.25
C ASN A 858 30.22 -22.30 -24.12
N HIS A 859 29.94 -20.99 -23.99
CA HIS A 859 28.99 -20.48 -23.02
C HIS A 859 27.56 -21.01 -23.26
N ALA A 860 27.11 -21.01 -24.51
CA ALA A 860 25.79 -21.53 -24.87
C ALA A 860 25.66 -23.05 -24.59
N VAL A 861 26.74 -23.83 -24.75
CA VAL A 861 26.79 -25.24 -24.33
C VAL A 861 26.64 -25.38 -22.81
N THR A 862 27.29 -24.53 -22.02
CA THR A 862 27.13 -24.51 -20.56
C THR A 862 25.68 -24.19 -20.17
N LEU A 863 25.04 -23.23 -20.84
CA LEU A 863 23.63 -22.88 -20.62
C LEU A 863 22.68 -24.05 -20.93
N CYS A 864 22.94 -24.81 -22.00
CA CYS A 864 22.19 -26.04 -22.30
C CYS A 864 22.30 -27.06 -21.16
N HIS A 865 23.51 -27.31 -20.66
CA HIS A 865 23.69 -28.22 -19.52
C HIS A 865 22.96 -27.77 -18.25
N ILE A 866 22.93 -26.46 -17.97
CA ILE A 866 22.15 -25.90 -16.85
C ILE A 866 20.66 -26.14 -17.06
N ALA A 867 20.14 -25.87 -18.27
CA ALA A 867 18.73 -26.07 -18.61
C ALA A 867 18.31 -27.55 -18.53
N GLU A 868 19.22 -28.47 -18.87
CA GLU A 868 19.04 -29.92 -18.75
C GLU A 868 19.23 -30.45 -17.32
N THR A 869 19.45 -29.59 -16.32
CA THR A 869 19.80 -29.96 -14.93
C THR A 869 21.11 -30.76 -14.80
N ASN A 870 21.96 -30.77 -15.83
CA ASN A 870 23.27 -31.40 -15.83
C ASN A 870 24.34 -30.48 -15.21
N TYR A 871 24.12 -30.12 -13.95
CA TYR A 871 24.97 -29.17 -13.21
C TYR A 871 26.43 -29.62 -13.07
N VAL A 872 26.69 -30.94 -13.08
CA VAL A 872 28.06 -31.49 -12.98
C VAL A 872 28.90 -31.08 -14.17
N GLU A 873 28.37 -31.24 -15.37
CA GLU A 873 29.09 -30.88 -16.60
C GLU A 873 29.22 -29.35 -16.71
N ALA A 874 28.18 -28.59 -16.37
CA ALA A 874 28.19 -27.13 -16.38
C ALA A 874 29.28 -26.56 -15.44
N VAL A 875 29.37 -27.04 -14.20
CA VAL A 875 30.41 -26.61 -13.25
C VAL A 875 31.79 -27.08 -13.72
N SER A 876 31.93 -28.30 -14.24
CA SER A 876 33.22 -28.80 -14.73
C SER A 876 33.80 -27.95 -15.87
N LEU A 877 32.95 -27.49 -16.79
CA LEU A 877 33.36 -26.60 -17.89
C LEU A 877 33.84 -25.24 -17.35
N LEU A 878 33.15 -24.69 -16.35
CA LEU A 878 33.53 -23.41 -15.74
C LEU A 878 34.80 -23.54 -14.88
N GLU A 879 34.96 -24.64 -14.14
CA GLU A 879 36.18 -24.91 -13.35
C GLU A 879 37.43 -25.06 -14.24
N ASP A 880 37.29 -25.64 -15.43
CA ASP A 880 38.40 -25.71 -16.39
C ASP A 880 38.85 -24.31 -16.81
N ILE A 881 37.92 -23.36 -16.99
CA ILE A 881 38.24 -21.94 -17.25
C ILE A 881 38.94 -21.31 -16.03
N VAL A 882 38.54 -21.65 -14.80
CA VAL A 882 39.22 -21.14 -13.58
C VAL A 882 40.64 -21.69 -13.45
N GLN A 883 40.86 -22.96 -13.80
CA GLN A 883 42.15 -23.63 -13.69
C GLN A 883 43.10 -23.26 -14.84
N ASN A 884 42.55 -23.00 -16.02
CA ASN A 884 43.28 -22.66 -17.24
C ASN A 884 42.77 -21.33 -17.85
N PRO A 885 42.85 -20.20 -17.12
CA PRO A 885 42.16 -18.98 -17.53
C PRO A 885 42.82 -18.33 -18.75
N PRO A 886 42.07 -18.07 -19.84
CA PRO A 886 42.58 -17.33 -20.99
C PRO A 886 42.94 -15.88 -20.63
N SER A 887 42.26 -15.30 -19.64
CA SER A 887 42.56 -13.99 -19.05
C SER A 887 42.07 -13.91 -17.60
N LEU A 888 42.54 -12.89 -16.86
CA LEU A 888 42.00 -12.58 -15.52
C LEU A 888 40.48 -12.34 -15.58
N LYS A 889 40.00 -11.70 -16.65
CA LYS A 889 38.58 -11.42 -16.88
C LYS A 889 37.79 -12.73 -16.99
N ASP A 890 38.26 -13.66 -17.80
CA ASP A 890 37.60 -14.96 -18.01
C ASP A 890 37.57 -15.81 -16.72
N SER A 891 38.65 -15.76 -15.92
CA SER A 891 38.69 -16.42 -14.60
C SER A 891 37.67 -15.85 -13.62
N VAL A 892 37.55 -14.51 -13.56
CA VAL A 892 36.62 -13.84 -12.64
C VAL A 892 35.17 -14.14 -13.01
N PHE A 893 34.82 -14.12 -14.30
CA PHE A 893 33.47 -14.48 -14.74
C PHE A 893 33.14 -15.94 -14.48
N ALA A 894 34.07 -16.87 -14.74
CA ALA A 894 33.85 -18.27 -14.42
C ALA A 894 33.55 -18.50 -12.92
N VAL A 895 34.19 -17.74 -12.02
CA VAL A 895 33.88 -17.80 -10.57
C VAL A 895 32.49 -17.26 -10.25
N ILE A 896 32.08 -16.16 -10.88
CA ILE A 896 30.73 -15.59 -10.71
C ILE A 896 29.68 -16.58 -11.21
N ASP A 897 29.89 -17.15 -12.40
CA ASP A 897 28.98 -18.10 -13.03
C ASP A 897 28.85 -19.39 -12.22
N ILE A 898 29.95 -19.93 -11.67
CA ILE A 898 29.91 -21.08 -10.75
C ILE A 898 29.01 -20.78 -9.55
N GLY A 899 29.16 -19.61 -8.94
CA GLY A 899 28.31 -19.18 -7.81
C GLY A 899 26.83 -19.11 -8.18
N HIS A 900 26.52 -18.63 -9.38
CA HIS A 900 25.16 -18.58 -9.90
C HIS A 900 24.56 -19.97 -10.16
N VAL A 901 25.34 -20.89 -10.75
CA VAL A 901 24.91 -22.28 -10.98
C VAL A 901 24.57 -22.98 -9.67
N TYR A 902 25.35 -22.77 -8.61
CA TYR A 902 25.04 -23.30 -7.28
C TYR A 902 23.71 -22.81 -6.73
N PHE A 903 23.34 -21.55 -7.00
CA PHE A 903 22.05 -21.01 -6.58
C PHE A 903 20.88 -21.59 -7.38
N ILE A 904 21.01 -21.70 -8.71
CA ILE A 904 19.99 -22.35 -9.56
C ILE A 904 19.76 -23.79 -9.07
N MET A 905 20.84 -24.51 -8.74
CA MET A 905 20.79 -25.87 -8.23
C MET A 905 20.12 -25.98 -6.84
N GLU A 906 20.26 -24.99 -5.95
CA GLU A 906 19.60 -24.97 -4.63
C GLU A 906 18.08 -24.74 -4.72
N GLY A 907 17.61 -24.11 -5.80
CA GLY A 907 16.18 -23.91 -6.09
C GLY A 907 15.52 -25.10 -6.80
N ASP A 908 16.28 -26.06 -7.32
CA ASP A 908 15.77 -27.24 -8.00
C ASP A 908 15.55 -28.40 -7.01
N SER A 909 14.28 -28.66 -6.68
CA SER A 909 13.88 -29.73 -5.75
C SER A 909 14.22 -31.17 -6.23
N THR A 910 14.64 -31.33 -7.49
CA THR A 910 14.94 -32.63 -8.12
C THR A 910 16.44 -32.96 -8.19
N ALA A 911 17.32 -31.98 -7.97
CA ALA A 911 18.76 -32.15 -7.79
C ALA A 911 19.08 -32.11 -6.27
N VAL A 912 19.91 -32.94 -5.63
CA VAL A 912 21.37 -33.22 -5.73
C VAL A 912 21.61 -34.42 -4.76
N PRO A 913 22.40 -35.50 -5.02
CA PRO A 913 23.88 -35.41 -4.99
C PRO A 913 24.76 -36.50 -5.69
N GLN A 914 25.95 -36.11 -6.19
CA GLN A 914 27.20 -36.90 -6.05
C GLN A 914 28.48 -36.01 -6.10
N SER A 915 28.92 -35.28 -5.09
CA SER A 915 28.35 -34.85 -3.82
C SER A 915 28.84 -33.41 -3.65
N VAL A 916 28.08 -32.49 -4.27
CA VAL A 916 28.02 -31.04 -4.08
C VAL A 916 29.15 -30.15 -4.67
N VAL A 917 29.04 -29.63 -5.89
CA VAL A 917 29.36 -30.27 -7.18
C VAL A 917 30.51 -29.46 -7.79
N GLY A 918 31.66 -30.07 -8.07
CA GLY A 918 32.86 -29.40 -8.57
C GLY A 918 34.11 -29.83 -7.81
N SER A 919 35.29 -29.73 -8.44
CA SER A 919 36.59 -29.96 -7.83
C SER A 919 37.07 -28.81 -6.93
N MET A 920 36.40 -27.65 -6.98
CA MET A 920 36.73 -26.41 -6.25
C MET A 920 35.58 -25.96 -5.31
N PRO A 921 35.34 -26.67 -4.19
CA PRO A 921 34.19 -26.42 -3.30
C PRO A 921 34.22 -25.04 -2.62
N GLU A 922 35.37 -24.37 -2.56
CA GLU A 922 35.54 -23.02 -2.03
C GLU A 922 34.84 -21.93 -2.87
N LEU A 923 34.49 -22.22 -4.12
CA LEU A 923 33.78 -21.29 -5.00
C LEU A 923 32.27 -21.29 -4.74
N ARG A 924 31.78 -22.22 -3.91
CA ARG A 924 30.37 -22.29 -3.53
C ARG A 924 30.03 -21.18 -2.51
N PRO A 925 29.07 -20.28 -2.80
CA PRO A 925 28.65 -19.26 -1.85
C PRO A 925 27.87 -19.87 -0.68
N VAL A 926 28.04 -19.28 0.51
CA VAL A 926 27.36 -19.72 1.75
C VAL A 926 25.94 -19.15 1.90
N SER A 927 25.59 -18.11 1.14
CA SER A 927 24.27 -17.52 1.04
C SER A 927 24.18 -16.64 -0.22
N PHE A 928 22.96 -16.33 -0.67
CA PHE A 928 22.75 -15.39 -1.76
C PHE A 928 23.33 -14.00 -1.48
N GLN A 929 23.22 -13.51 -0.24
CA GLN A 929 23.83 -12.23 0.15
C GLN A 929 25.36 -12.27 0.03
N ALA A 930 25.99 -13.34 0.51
CA ALA A 930 27.44 -13.52 0.37
C ALA A 930 27.87 -13.65 -1.11
N TYR A 931 27.04 -14.26 -1.96
CA TYR A 931 27.25 -14.28 -3.41
C TYR A 931 27.22 -12.86 -3.99
N GLN A 932 26.23 -12.04 -3.66
CA GLN A 932 26.13 -10.67 -4.18
C GLN A 932 27.32 -9.80 -3.72
N GLU A 933 27.69 -9.85 -2.44
CA GLU A 933 28.86 -9.14 -1.91
C GLU A 933 30.15 -9.60 -2.60
N ARG A 934 30.31 -10.90 -2.82
CA ARG A 934 31.48 -11.47 -3.50
C ARG A 934 31.51 -11.14 -4.98
N LYS A 935 30.36 -11.13 -5.66
CA LYS A 935 30.21 -10.70 -7.06
C LYS A 935 30.68 -9.25 -7.20
N GLU A 936 30.19 -8.35 -6.36
CA GLU A 936 30.61 -6.94 -6.36
C GLU A 936 32.11 -6.78 -6.09
N GLU A 937 32.66 -7.53 -5.13
CA GLU A 937 34.09 -7.54 -4.84
C GLU A 937 34.92 -8.00 -6.06
N LEU A 938 34.52 -9.11 -6.68
CA LEU A 938 35.19 -9.68 -7.85
C LEU A 938 35.13 -8.75 -9.06
N LEU A 939 33.97 -8.12 -9.30
CA LEU A 939 33.82 -7.11 -10.35
C LEU A 939 34.70 -5.88 -10.06
N SER A 940 34.86 -5.48 -8.79
CA SER A 940 35.76 -4.38 -8.41
C SER A 940 37.23 -4.68 -8.71
N MET A 941 37.66 -5.95 -8.65
CA MET A 941 39.03 -6.35 -8.98
C MET A 941 39.36 -6.17 -10.46
N ILE A 942 38.38 -6.42 -11.34
CA ILE A 942 38.50 -6.12 -12.78
C ILE A 942 38.64 -4.60 -12.97
N ARG A 943 37.89 -3.79 -12.22
CA ARG A 943 37.95 -2.32 -12.27
C ARG A 943 39.32 -1.77 -11.85
N VAL A 944 39.97 -2.34 -10.82
CA VAL A 944 41.30 -1.90 -10.32
C VAL A 944 42.46 -2.35 -11.22
N GLY A 945 42.34 -3.49 -11.91
CA GLY A 945 43.37 -3.98 -12.85
C GLY A 945 43.61 -3.04 -14.04
N TYR A 946 42.61 -2.27 -14.42
CA TYR A 946 42.70 -1.27 -15.50
C TYR A 946 43.52 -0.03 -15.10
N SER A 947 43.60 0.29 -13.80
CA SER A 947 44.31 1.47 -13.28
C SER A 947 45.84 1.35 -13.27
N ILE A 948 46.38 0.13 -13.42
CA ILE A 948 47.83 -0.15 -13.34
C ILE A 948 48.45 -0.23 -14.76
N GLY A 949 47.62 -0.26 -15.82
CA GLY A 949 48.02 -0.46 -17.21
C GLY A 949 48.31 0.80 -18.04
N LEU A 950 48.14 2.01 -17.50
CA LEU A 950 48.43 3.26 -18.21
C LEU A 950 49.44 4.12 -17.44
N GLN A 951 50.72 4.02 -17.81
CA GLN A 951 51.60 5.20 -17.80
C GLN A 951 51.09 6.14 -18.89
N SER A 952 50.88 7.44 -18.65
CA SER A 952 51.89 8.50 -18.54
C SER A 952 51.13 9.87 -18.55
N PRO A 953 51.78 11.04 -18.63
CA PRO A 953 52.41 11.86 -17.60
C PRO A 953 51.70 13.25 -17.43
N SER A 954 52.22 14.06 -16.51
CA SER A 954 52.04 15.51 -16.30
C SER A 954 50.92 16.03 -15.40
N ASP A 955 51.40 16.40 -14.21
CA ASP A 955 51.18 17.65 -13.47
C ASP A 955 49.95 17.87 -12.58
N ASP A 956 50.29 17.85 -11.30
CA ASP A 956 49.97 18.84 -10.27
C ASP A 956 48.51 18.98 -9.83
N ARG A 957 48.22 18.24 -8.75
CA ARG A 957 47.86 18.94 -7.51
C ARG A 957 48.38 18.19 -6.28
N ASN A 958 49.33 18.83 -5.61
CA ASN A 958 49.83 18.51 -4.29
C ASN A 958 48.70 18.15 -3.30
N ALA A 959 48.62 16.88 -2.92
CA ALA A 959 48.20 16.49 -1.59
C ALA A 959 49.44 15.91 -0.91
N ALA A 960 50.02 16.67 0.01
CA ALA A 960 51.16 16.26 0.80
C ALA A 960 50.85 14.93 1.49
N LEU A 961 51.57 13.87 1.11
CA LEU A 961 51.71 12.68 1.94
C LEU A 961 52.43 13.11 3.20
N ASP A 962 51.68 13.20 4.29
CA ASP A 962 52.21 13.47 5.61
C ASP A 962 53.09 12.28 6.01
N LEU A 963 54.41 12.45 5.90
CA LEU A 963 55.42 11.47 6.29
C LEU A 963 55.61 11.41 7.82
N SER A 964 54.62 11.86 8.61
CA SER A 964 54.70 11.97 10.07
C SER A 964 54.37 10.67 10.83
N GLU A 965 53.86 9.63 10.15
CA GLU A 965 53.36 8.43 10.81
C GLU A 965 54.04 7.13 10.36
N TYR A 966 54.21 6.21 11.32
CA TYR A 966 54.57 4.81 11.05
C TYR A 966 53.36 4.09 10.44
N ARG A 967 53.52 3.50 9.26
CA ARG A 967 52.46 2.76 8.58
C ARG A 967 52.99 1.44 8.04
N LEU A 968 52.33 0.34 8.38
CA LEU A 968 52.49 -0.94 7.70
C LEU A 968 51.34 -1.05 6.68
N GLU A 969 51.67 -1.19 5.41
CA GLU A 969 50.63 -1.34 4.38
C GLU A 969 49.93 -2.70 4.50
N GLN A 970 48.66 -2.77 4.09
CA GLN A 970 47.91 -4.00 4.10
C GLN A 970 48.52 -4.98 3.09
N ASN A 971 49.02 -6.12 3.57
CA ASN A 971 49.62 -7.15 2.71
C ASN A 971 48.72 -8.38 2.74
N TYR A 972 48.22 -8.79 1.58
CA TYR A 972 47.55 -10.07 1.42
C TYR A 972 48.53 -11.04 0.74
N PRO A 973 49.00 -12.09 1.42
CA PRO A 973 49.70 -13.15 0.72
C PRO A 973 48.73 -13.77 -0.29
N ASN A 974 49.02 -13.57 -1.58
CA ASN A 974 48.31 -14.22 -2.67
C ASN A 974 48.48 -15.75 -2.52
N PRO A 975 47.40 -16.54 -2.32
CA PRO A 975 47.51 -17.98 -2.13
C PRO A 975 48.02 -18.73 -3.38
N PHE A 976 48.09 -18.05 -4.52
CA PHE A 976 48.56 -18.58 -5.81
C PHE A 976 49.95 -18.05 -6.21
N ASN A 977 50.65 -17.32 -5.31
CA ASN A 977 52.03 -16.86 -5.52
C ASN A 977 52.89 -17.09 -4.26
N PRO A 978 53.99 -17.87 -4.31
CA PRO A 978 54.78 -18.23 -3.12
C PRO A 978 55.62 -17.08 -2.52
N VAL A 979 55.53 -15.86 -3.05
CA VAL A 979 56.28 -14.69 -2.59
C VAL A 979 55.32 -13.54 -2.31
N THR A 980 55.47 -12.90 -1.13
CA THR A 980 54.74 -11.68 -0.76
C THR A 980 55.71 -10.54 -0.49
N VAL A 981 55.34 -9.32 -0.87
CA VAL A 981 56.13 -8.10 -0.59
C VAL A 981 55.43 -7.34 0.52
N ILE A 982 56.16 -7.02 1.59
CA ILE A 982 55.65 -6.26 2.75
C ILE A 982 56.18 -4.84 2.66
N ARG A 983 55.28 -3.86 2.55
CA ARG A 983 55.63 -2.43 2.47
C ARG A 983 55.34 -1.74 3.80
N TYR A 984 56.28 -0.92 4.26
CA TYR A 984 56.13 -0.10 5.46
C TYR A 984 56.78 1.28 5.27
N THR A 985 56.33 2.23 6.06
CA THR A 985 56.86 3.60 6.13
C THR A 985 57.25 3.90 7.58
N LEU A 986 58.42 4.51 7.76
CA LEU A 986 58.87 5.08 9.03
C LEU A 986 58.75 6.59 8.98
N ALA A 987 58.34 7.21 10.08
CA ALA A 987 58.25 8.67 10.20
C ALA A 987 59.64 9.35 10.15
N GLU A 988 60.69 8.66 10.58
CA GLU A 988 62.09 9.10 10.46
C GLU A 988 62.98 7.91 10.05
N SER A 989 64.14 8.19 9.43
CA SER A 989 65.09 7.12 9.07
C SER A 989 65.67 6.44 10.31
N GLY A 990 65.50 5.12 10.42
CA GLY A 990 66.05 4.29 11.49
C GLY A 990 65.95 2.80 11.16
N GLU A 991 66.55 1.94 11.97
CA GLU A 991 66.48 0.49 11.73
C GLU A 991 65.09 -0.06 12.09
N ALA A 992 64.48 -0.80 11.17
CA ALA A 992 63.23 -1.52 11.41
C ALA A 992 63.51 -3.02 11.58
N THR A 993 62.80 -3.65 12.51
CA THR A 993 62.82 -5.12 12.69
C THR A 993 61.44 -5.69 12.41
N LEU A 994 61.33 -6.58 11.44
CA LEU A 994 60.07 -7.26 11.12
C LEU A 994 59.99 -8.61 11.83
N GLN A 995 58.94 -8.79 12.64
CA GLN A 995 58.68 -10.03 13.38
C GLN A 995 57.35 -10.65 12.94
N VAL A 996 57.40 -11.93 12.58
CA VAL A 996 56.24 -12.70 12.11
C VAL A 996 55.77 -13.60 13.23
N TYR A 997 54.50 -13.48 13.60
CA TYR A 997 53.83 -14.32 14.61
C TYR A 997 52.82 -15.24 13.93
N ASN A 998 52.56 -16.41 14.50
CA ASN A 998 51.45 -17.26 14.07
C ASN A 998 50.13 -16.79 14.71
N SER A 999 49.02 -17.38 14.29
CA SER A 999 47.68 -17.06 14.81
C SER A 999 47.50 -17.31 16.32
N ALA A 1000 48.38 -18.08 16.95
CA ALA A 1000 48.43 -18.28 18.40
C ALA A 1000 49.32 -17.26 19.13
N GLY A 1001 49.84 -16.25 18.42
CA GLY A 1001 50.70 -15.20 18.98
C GLY A 1001 52.14 -15.64 19.25
N GLN A 1002 52.58 -16.80 18.77
CA GLN A 1002 53.96 -17.27 18.93
C GLN A 1002 54.85 -16.70 17.82
N LEU A 1003 56.01 -16.17 18.18
CA LEU A 1003 56.98 -15.65 17.21
C LEU A 1003 57.51 -16.80 16.33
N VAL A 1004 57.22 -16.72 15.03
CA VAL A 1004 57.63 -17.71 14.01
C VAL A 1004 59.00 -17.37 13.45
N ARG A 1005 59.25 -16.11 13.10
CA ARG A 1005 60.51 -15.68 12.51
C ARG A 1005 60.72 -14.16 12.64
N THR A 1006 61.96 -13.74 12.88
CA THR A 1006 62.40 -12.35 12.74
C THR A 1006 63.14 -12.21 11.42
N LEU A 1007 62.64 -11.36 10.51
CA LEU A 1007 63.18 -11.16 9.16
C LEU A 1007 64.01 -9.86 9.14
N SER A 1008 65.27 -9.95 9.59
CA SER A 1008 66.36 -8.93 9.61
C SER A 1008 66.06 -7.56 10.27
N SER A 1009 67.13 -6.91 10.73
CA SER A 1009 67.19 -5.49 11.06
C SER A 1009 67.83 -4.71 9.90
N GLY A 1010 67.31 -3.54 9.57
CA GLY A 1010 67.83 -2.64 8.54
C GLY A 1010 67.23 -1.26 8.67
#